data_AF-A0A2U2SKS0-F1
#
_entry.id   AF-A0A2U2SKS0-F1
#
_cell.length_a   1.000
_cell.length_b   1.000
_cell.length_c   1.000
_cell.angle_alpha   90.00
_cell.angle_beta   90.00
_cell.angle_gamma   90.00
#
_symmetry.space_group_name_H-M   'P 1'
#
loop_
_entity.id
_entity.type
_entity.pdbx_description
1 polymer ?
#
loop_
_entity_poly.entity_id
_entity_poly.type
_entity_poly.pdbx_seq_one_letter_code
_entity_poly.pdbx_strand_id
1 'polypeptide(L)'
;MRTAMMKPTLPTNTKLLIPLVILAVFGGLIVQQSLAHPLPLAEAQISPLHPTFAFLDAQGNNVLESGAPISTLQTCGQCHDTAFITSHSFHTDLGLSALTQPGQAPSSRPWDTSNGPFGKWNPLLYRYLSPPGDQTLDLGVADWVRTIGLRHVGGGPAETSRQGMPLTEISPDSPDARVLAPDGTVQPWDWKQSGVEEMNCFLCHTPAPNQTARQEALLAGRFQWANTATLLGSGVVEAAGETLTYNTDAFDENGNLKQDFVFIQDPSNENCAACHGVAYAGTEPLVLSGCALDNWQTATTGQVFAAQRISRSGMNIADKQALDRPFDIHAERGLKCTSCHYSINNPTYAQPASQEQLSHLEFDPRRLEIGQYLQKPDHNFARGQSAQNTLAPELRGTMRRCESCHNAEKTHTWLPYARQHFAEVSCETCHIPNLYAPAVSAVDWTVLTAQGEGATACRGVEGNTGTLADLVRGFQPVLLSRLDESGRRPLAPYNLIVSWFWVYDSPDGVRPVRLRDLQAAWLEDNAYAPQVMRLFDSNKDGQLDASELRLDTPKKQELIASRLSALGLQNPRIQGEIQPYSINHNVARGEWAVRDCRVCHSDNSMLAQPMKLADYVPAEVMPAFVQDANVTAEGELVLRGGALYYQPVVAKQGRYVFGHNRVAWVDWVGGLFFLGVLAGVAGHGTVRFITSTRRARHAMPLKRVYIYAVYERFWHWLQTFTIVLLLFTGLIIHRPDLFGIFSFNGVVIVHNVMAAILAINAFLSFFYHLVSGEIRQFIPRPYGFFDQAIVQAKYYLQGIFKGEPHPFEKRPDRKLNPLQQATYFAILNVLLPLQGLTGILMWGVQQWPQIADRLGGLPFLAPFHSLIAWLFGAFIVGHVYLTTTGHEPLASIKAMMMGWEEVEDLSAQEIEEVVSDERSDSDQIQTQAV
;
A
#
# COMPACT_ATOMS: atom_id res chain seq x y z
N MET A 1 42.57 13.08 54.72
CA MET A 1 43.98 13.41 54.42
C MET A 1 43.98 14.07 53.03
N ARG A 2 44.09 15.41 52.89
CA ARG A 2 45.34 16.20 52.66
C ARG A 2 46.30 15.43 51.72
N THR A 3 46.79 15.90 50.57
CA THR A 3 47.07 17.20 49.91
C THR A 3 47.58 16.80 48.50
N ALA A 4 47.55 17.56 47.40
CA ALA A 4 48.14 18.88 47.18
C ALA A 4 47.68 19.49 45.84
N MET A 5 47.61 20.81 45.84
CA MET A 5 47.40 21.70 44.69
C MET A 5 48.71 21.95 43.94
N MET A 6 48.60 22.20 42.63
CA MET A 6 49.51 23.09 41.90
C MET A 6 48.68 23.99 40.97
N LYS A 7 48.82 25.30 41.14
CA LYS A 7 48.41 26.34 40.17
C LYS A 7 49.63 26.67 39.29
N PRO A 8 49.40 27.18 38.07
CA PRO A 8 49.88 28.53 37.82
C PRO A 8 48.83 29.43 37.17
N THR A 9 48.93 30.71 37.51
CA THR A 9 48.15 31.85 37.04
C THR A 9 48.70 32.40 35.72
N LEU A 10 47.82 32.74 34.77
CA LEU A 10 48.09 33.70 33.69
C LEU A 10 46.90 34.68 33.58
N PRO A 11 47.15 35.99 33.38
CA PRO A 11 46.10 37.00 33.32
C PRO A 11 45.49 37.07 31.92
N THR A 12 44.20 36.74 31.78
CA THR A 12 43.46 36.88 30.51
C THR A 12 43.04 38.33 30.31
N ASN A 13 43.76 39.01 29.42
CA ASN A 13 43.49 40.38 28.99
C ASN A 13 42.28 40.38 28.04
N THR A 14 41.07 40.47 28.60
CA THR A 14 39.78 40.28 27.91
C THR A 14 39.42 41.41 26.94
N LYS A 15 40.24 42.47 26.83
CA LYS A 15 39.96 43.64 25.97
C LYS A 15 40.46 43.54 24.53
N LEU A 16 41.22 42.49 24.17
CA LEU A 16 41.76 42.28 22.81
C LEU A 16 41.11 41.12 22.03
N LEU A 17 40.28 40.28 22.68
CA LEU A 17 39.61 39.15 22.02
C LEU A 17 38.35 39.56 21.25
N ILE A 18 37.64 40.60 21.71
CA ILE A 18 36.39 41.05 21.07
C ILE A 18 36.64 41.68 19.69
N PRO A 19 37.64 42.56 19.48
CA PRO A 19 37.91 43.10 18.15
C PRO A 19 38.41 42.04 17.15
N LEU A 20 39.15 41.04 17.64
CA LEU A 20 39.74 39.97 16.81
C LEU A 20 38.71 38.95 16.35
N VAL A 21 37.72 38.63 17.19
CA VAL A 21 36.58 37.79 16.79
C VAL A 21 35.66 38.55 15.83
N ILE A 22 35.45 39.85 16.01
CA ILE A 22 34.67 40.67 15.06
C ILE A 22 35.39 40.78 13.71
N LEU A 23 36.73 40.95 13.68
CA LEU A 23 37.49 40.96 12.44
C LEU A 23 37.52 39.58 11.74
N ALA A 24 37.52 38.48 12.49
CA ALA A 24 37.45 37.13 11.92
C ALA A 24 36.06 36.78 11.37
N VAL A 25 34.99 37.26 12.02
CA VAL A 25 33.61 37.06 11.56
C VAL A 25 33.31 37.95 10.34
N PHE A 26 33.73 39.22 10.34
CA PHE A 26 33.54 40.11 9.18
C PHE A 26 34.51 39.79 8.03
N GLY A 27 35.76 39.40 8.31
CA GLY A 27 36.70 38.94 7.30
C GLY A 27 36.28 37.62 6.65
N GLY A 28 35.67 36.70 7.42
CA GLY A 28 35.09 35.46 6.90
C GLY A 28 33.87 35.68 6.01
N LEU A 29 33.03 36.68 6.33
CA LEU A 29 31.86 37.04 5.52
C LEU A 29 32.23 37.71 4.18
N ILE A 30 33.29 38.53 4.15
CA ILE A 30 33.73 39.19 2.91
C ILE A 30 34.45 38.21 1.96
N VAL A 31 35.20 37.23 2.50
CA VAL A 31 35.85 36.19 1.67
C VAL A 31 34.84 35.16 1.15
N GLN A 32 33.73 34.90 1.85
CA GLN A 32 32.64 34.06 1.32
C GLN A 32 31.84 34.74 0.21
N GLN A 33 31.69 36.07 0.23
CA GLN A 33 30.99 36.79 -0.86
C GLN A 33 31.87 36.98 -2.11
N SER A 34 33.19 37.08 -1.98
CA SER A 34 34.10 37.23 -3.14
C SER A 34 34.51 35.89 -3.80
N LEU A 35 34.18 34.75 -3.20
CA LEU A 35 34.36 33.41 -3.77
C LEU A 35 33.04 32.79 -4.28
N ALA A 36 31.96 33.57 -4.30
CA ALA A 36 30.78 33.24 -5.07
C ALA A 36 31.10 33.42 -6.57
N HIS A 37 31.80 32.44 -7.13
CA HIS A 37 31.67 32.18 -8.56
C HIS A 37 30.17 32.01 -8.85
N PRO A 38 29.64 32.58 -9.95
CA PRO A 38 28.35 32.14 -10.46
C PRO A 38 28.50 30.64 -10.72
N LEU A 39 27.91 29.83 -9.85
CA LEU A 39 27.88 28.39 -10.05
C LEU A 39 26.90 28.11 -11.18
N PRO A 40 27.25 27.18 -12.08
CA PRO A 40 26.53 26.99 -13.32
C PRO A 40 25.09 26.60 -12.99
N LEU A 41 24.13 27.28 -13.62
CA LEU A 41 22.85 26.67 -13.99
C LEU A 41 23.15 25.25 -14.45
N ALA A 42 22.35 24.25 -14.00
CA ALA A 42 22.49 22.86 -14.42
C ALA A 42 22.96 22.83 -15.87
N GLU A 43 24.21 22.39 -16.11
CA GLU A 43 24.85 22.52 -17.41
C GLU A 43 23.88 21.97 -18.45
N ALA A 44 23.38 22.86 -19.31
CA ALA A 44 22.47 22.47 -20.36
C ALA A 44 23.18 21.36 -21.13
N GLN A 45 22.62 20.16 -21.11
CA GLN A 45 23.14 19.05 -21.88
C GLN A 45 22.71 19.28 -23.34
N ILE A 46 23.30 20.30 -23.96
CA ILE A 46 23.09 20.61 -25.38
C ILE A 46 23.48 19.34 -26.13
N SER A 47 22.51 18.75 -26.82
CA SER A 47 22.73 17.50 -27.52
C SER A 47 23.76 17.74 -28.62
N PRO A 48 24.91 17.03 -28.63
CA PRO A 48 25.95 17.19 -29.65
C PRO A 48 25.50 16.70 -31.04
N LEU A 49 24.26 16.21 -31.15
CA LEU A 49 23.68 15.64 -32.35
C LEU A 49 22.78 16.61 -33.13
N HIS A 50 22.36 17.74 -32.54
CA HIS A 50 21.49 18.69 -33.24
C HIS A 50 22.32 19.64 -34.11
N PRO A 51 22.09 19.65 -35.45
CA PRO A 51 22.66 20.69 -36.31
C PRO A 51 21.96 22.03 -36.05
N THR A 52 22.45 23.10 -36.66
CA THR A 52 21.67 24.33 -36.83
C THR A 52 20.52 24.06 -37.82
N PHE A 53 19.35 24.64 -37.57
CA PHE A 53 18.16 24.46 -38.41
C PHE A 53 17.31 25.74 -38.43
N ALA A 54 16.46 25.88 -39.44
CA ALA A 54 15.53 27.01 -39.55
C ALA A 54 14.32 26.80 -38.65
N PHE A 55 13.79 27.88 -38.09
CA PHE A 55 12.45 27.88 -37.51
C PHE A 55 11.43 28.15 -38.62
N LEU A 56 10.45 27.27 -38.74
CA LEU A 56 9.46 27.29 -39.81
C LEU A 56 8.05 27.49 -39.25
N ASP A 57 7.21 28.23 -39.98
CA ASP A 57 5.78 28.35 -39.71
C ASP A 57 4.99 27.14 -40.26
N ALA A 58 3.67 27.14 -40.06
CA ALA A 58 2.79 26.04 -40.50
C ALA A 58 2.74 25.84 -42.03
N GLN A 59 3.16 26.84 -42.81
CA GLN A 59 3.28 26.75 -44.27
C GLN A 59 4.68 26.34 -44.73
N GLY A 60 5.61 26.12 -43.78
CA GLY A 60 7.00 25.75 -44.06
C GLY A 60 7.89 26.94 -44.45
N ASN A 61 7.43 28.18 -44.27
CA ASN A 61 8.26 29.36 -44.52
C ASN A 61 9.09 29.70 -43.29
N ASN A 62 10.22 30.37 -43.49
CA ASN A 62 11.05 30.83 -42.37
C ASN A 62 10.29 31.88 -41.54
N VAL A 63 10.27 31.70 -40.22
CA VAL A 63 9.54 32.60 -39.31
C VAL A 63 10.07 34.04 -39.29
N LEU A 64 11.32 34.27 -39.70
CA LEU A 64 11.87 35.62 -39.85
C LEU A 64 11.27 36.36 -41.04
N GLU A 65 10.85 35.63 -42.07
CA GLU A 65 10.25 36.20 -43.27
C GLU A 65 8.74 36.40 -43.08
N SER A 66 8.06 35.42 -42.48
CA SER A 66 6.60 35.46 -42.31
C SER A 66 6.15 36.23 -41.07
N GLY A 67 6.98 36.26 -40.01
CA GLY A 67 6.58 36.75 -38.69
C GLY A 67 5.49 35.91 -38.02
N ALA A 68 5.15 34.76 -38.61
CA ALA A 68 4.07 33.88 -38.15
C ALA A 68 4.52 33.05 -36.93
N PRO A 69 3.57 32.46 -36.16
CA PRO A 69 3.90 31.52 -35.11
C PRO A 69 4.69 30.31 -35.65
N ILE A 70 5.60 29.80 -34.82
CA ILE A 70 6.39 28.61 -35.17
C ILE A 70 5.51 27.35 -35.21
N SER A 71 5.70 26.54 -36.24
CA SER A 71 5.21 25.17 -36.32
C SER A 71 6.31 24.23 -35.83
N THR A 72 6.06 23.52 -34.73
CA THR A 72 6.99 22.50 -34.23
C THR A 72 7.02 21.31 -35.18
N LEU A 73 5.91 21.00 -35.86
CA LEU A 73 5.84 19.88 -36.80
C LEU A 73 6.64 20.13 -38.07
N GLN A 74 6.64 21.36 -38.61
CA GLN A 74 7.48 21.74 -39.76
C GLN A 74 8.94 21.94 -39.34
N THR A 75 9.17 22.66 -38.23
CA THR A 75 10.53 22.96 -37.74
C THR A 75 11.30 21.68 -37.42
N CYS A 76 10.74 20.79 -36.59
CA CYS A 76 11.38 19.52 -36.25
C CYS A 76 11.27 18.50 -37.41
N GLY A 77 10.28 18.68 -38.29
CA GLY A 77 10.03 17.86 -39.48
C GLY A 77 11.16 17.87 -40.51
N GLN A 78 12.05 18.86 -40.45
CA GLN A 78 13.26 18.92 -41.29
C GLN A 78 14.18 17.71 -41.07
N CYS A 79 14.14 17.08 -39.90
CA CYS A 79 14.98 15.94 -39.55
C CYS A 79 14.21 14.74 -38.99
N HIS A 80 13.05 14.97 -38.37
CA HIS A 80 12.22 13.95 -37.72
C HIS A 80 10.94 13.69 -38.53
N ASP A 81 10.43 12.46 -38.48
CA ASP A 81 9.10 12.14 -38.99
C ASP A 81 8.05 12.55 -37.95
N THR A 82 7.69 13.83 -37.97
CA THR A 82 6.77 14.41 -36.98
C THR A 82 5.37 13.84 -37.07
N ALA A 83 4.93 13.37 -38.24
CA ALA A 83 3.67 12.65 -38.42
C ALA A 83 3.68 11.28 -37.73
N PHE A 84 4.78 10.53 -37.83
CA PHE A 84 4.95 9.30 -37.05
C PHE A 84 4.93 9.61 -35.55
N ILE A 85 5.66 10.63 -35.10
CA ILE A 85 5.75 10.97 -33.68
C ILE A 85 4.38 11.32 -33.10
N THR A 86 3.62 12.22 -33.74
CA THR A 86 2.31 12.67 -33.22
C THR A 86 1.27 11.56 -33.20
N SER A 87 1.30 10.66 -34.18
CA SER A 87 0.41 9.48 -34.23
C SER A 87 0.81 8.37 -33.25
N HIS A 88 2.05 8.39 -32.76
CA HIS A 88 2.57 7.45 -31.75
C HIS A 88 2.81 8.19 -30.43
N SER A 89 1.78 8.90 -29.95
CA SER A 89 1.83 9.64 -28.69
C SER A 89 0.47 9.69 -28.04
N PHE A 90 0.25 8.88 -27.01
CA PHE A 90 -0.97 9.05 -26.20
C PHE A 90 -1.02 10.42 -25.51
N HIS A 91 0.12 11.08 -25.30
CA HIS A 91 0.18 12.43 -24.75
C HIS A 91 -0.45 13.48 -25.68
N THR A 92 -0.49 13.25 -26.99
CA THR A 92 -1.22 14.09 -27.94
C THR A 92 -2.69 13.65 -28.02
N ASP A 93 -2.97 12.35 -28.12
CA ASP A 93 -4.32 11.81 -28.33
C ASP A 93 -5.28 12.03 -27.14
N LEU A 94 -4.82 11.74 -25.92
CA LEU A 94 -5.61 11.81 -24.67
C LEU A 94 -7.02 11.21 -24.72
N GLY A 95 -7.24 10.19 -25.56
CA GLY A 95 -8.50 9.49 -25.69
C GLY A 95 -9.37 9.94 -26.88
N LEU A 96 -8.91 10.84 -27.75
CA LEU A 96 -9.62 11.25 -28.97
C LEU A 96 -9.91 10.07 -29.89
N SER A 97 -8.91 9.22 -30.15
CA SER A 97 -9.06 8.02 -30.99
C SER A 97 -9.97 6.95 -30.38
N ALA A 98 -10.23 7.03 -29.07
CA ALA A 98 -11.01 6.06 -28.30
C ALA A 98 -12.42 6.58 -27.93
N LEU A 99 -12.93 7.60 -28.63
CA LEU A 99 -14.27 8.12 -28.40
C LEU A 99 -15.37 7.06 -28.65
N THR A 100 -16.36 7.10 -27.78
CA THR A 100 -17.54 6.23 -27.73
C THR A 100 -18.78 7.08 -27.48
N GLN A 101 -19.97 6.48 -27.56
CA GLN A 101 -21.18 7.16 -27.11
C GLN A 101 -21.17 7.32 -25.59
N PRO A 102 -21.82 8.36 -25.03
CA PRO A 102 -21.92 8.54 -23.58
C PRO A 102 -22.36 7.26 -22.86
N GLY A 103 -21.61 6.87 -21.83
CA GLY A 103 -21.92 5.67 -21.03
C GLY A 103 -21.38 4.36 -21.60
N GLN A 104 -20.75 4.37 -22.78
CA GLN A 104 -20.08 3.19 -23.36
C GLN A 104 -18.57 3.15 -23.08
N ALA A 105 -18.02 4.21 -22.47
CA ALA A 105 -16.62 4.26 -22.10
C ALA A 105 -16.28 3.23 -20.98
N PRO A 106 -15.03 2.74 -20.89
CA PRO A 106 -14.62 1.78 -19.86
C PRO A 106 -14.85 2.22 -18.41
N SER A 107 -14.95 3.52 -18.15
CA SER A 107 -15.28 4.08 -16.83
C SER A 107 -16.67 3.75 -16.32
N SER A 108 -17.59 3.36 -17.20
CA SER A 108 -18.98 3.06 -16.89
C SER A 108 -19.75 4.24 -16.24
N ARG A 109 -19.20 5.47 -16.26
CA ARG A 109 -19.99 6.66 -15.93
C ARG A 109 -20.96 6.93 -17.09
N PRO A 110 -22.24 7.24 -16.84
CA PRO A 110 -23.25 7.41 -17.90
C PRO A 110 -22.95 8.50 -18.94
N TRP A 111 -22.01 9.41 -18.64
CA TRP A 111 -21.69 10.58 -19.46
C TRP A 111 -20.25 10.58 -20.01
N ASP A 112 -19.39 9.65 -19.58
CA ASP A 112 -18.03 9.57 -20.12
C ASP A 112 -18.09 9.03 -21.55
N THR A 113 -17.29 9.62 -22.44
CA THR A 113 -17.20 9.27 -23.87
C THR A 113 -15.85 8.67 -24.26
N SER A 114 -14.84 8.71 -23.39
CA SER A 114 -13.52 8.13 -23.65
C SER A 114 -12.87 7.61 -22.38
N ASN A 115 -11.80 6.83 -22.53
CA ASN A 115 -10.93 6.42 -21.44
C ASN A 115 -9.95 7.53 -21.00
N GLY A 116 -9.59 8.46 -21.88
CA GLY A 116 -8.62 9.53 -21.60
C GLY A 116 -9.24 10.83 -21.07
N PRO A 117 -8.41 11.80 -20.64
CA PRO A 117 -8.89 13.11 -20.18
C PRO A 117 -9.74 13.87 -21.21
N PHE A 118 -9.57 13.59 -22.50
CA PHE A 118 -10.46 14.10 -23.54
C PHE A 118 -11.70 13.20 -23.68
N GLY A 119 -12.76 13.55 -22.96
CA GLY A 119 -14.02 12.79 -22.93
C GLY A 119 -14.36 12.15 -21.59
N LYS A 120 -13.56 12.39 -20.54
CA LYS A 120 -13.83 11.92 -19.18
C LYS A 120 -14.20 13.06 -18.25
N TRP A 121 -15.16 12.84 -17.36
CA TRP A 121 -15.48 13.74 -16.27
C TRP A 121 -14.29 13.89 -15.31
N ASN A 122 -13.98 15.15 -14.99
CA ASN A 122 -12.96 15.49 -14.02
C ASN A 122 -13.61 16.04 -12.74
N PRO A 123 -13.77 15.21 -11.70
CA PRO A 123 -14.41 15.64 -10.45
C PRO A 123 -13.53 16.59 -9.61
N LEU A 124 -12.25 16.77 -9.94
CA LEU A 124 -11.36 17.71 -9.24
C LEU A 124 -11.47 19.11 -9.82
N LEU A 125 -11.74 19.23 -11.12
CA LEU A 125 -11.97 20.52 -11.80
C LEU A 125 -13.46 20.84 -12.01
N TYR A 126 -14.34 19.87 -11.79
CA TYR A 126 -15.78 19.94 -12.07
C TYR A 126 -16.08 20.31 -13.52
N ARG A 127 -15.47 19.58 -14.45
CA ARG A 127 -15.63 19.80 -15.88
C ARG A 127 -15.74 18.48 -16.65
N TYR A 128 -16.58 18.47 -17.68
CA TYR A 128 -16.56 17.45 -18.73
C TYR A 128 -16.62 18.09 -20.12
N LEU A 129 -16.02 17.40 -21.09
CA LEU A 129 -16.24 17.68 -22.51
C LEU A 129 -17.66 17.26 -22.88
N SER A 130 -18.50 18.19 -23.33
CA SER A 130 -19.88 17.87 -23.68
C SER A 130 -19.93 17.03 -24.96
N PRO A 131 -20.64 15.88 -24.95
CA PRO A 131 -20.95 15.12 -26.16
C PRO A 131 -21.59 15.99 -27.25
N PRO A 132 -21.36 15.69 -28.55
CA PRO A 132 -22.06 16.40 -29.62
C PRO A 132 -23.57 16.23 -29.48
N GLY A 133 -24.32 17.33 -29.51
CA GLY A 133 -25.78 17.31 -29.44
C GLY A 133 -26.37 17.40 -28.03
N ASP A 134 -25.55 17.37 -26.98
CA ASP A 134 -26.03 17.67 -25.62
C ASP A 134 -26.69 19.06 -25.59
N GLN A 135 -27.88 19.16 -24.98
CA GLN A 135 -28.61 20.44 -24.90
C GLN A 135 -27.86 21.55 -24.14
N THR A 136 -26.95 21.14 -23.25
CA THR A 136 -26.39 21.97 -22.20
C THR A 136 -24.87 21.85 -22.26
N LEU A 137 -24.21 22.81 -22.91
CA LEU A 137 -22.74 22.83 -23.12
C LEU A 137 -21.99 23.20 -21.84
N ASP A 138 -21.16 22.29 -21.30
CA ASP A 138 -20.15 22.56 -20.26
C ASP A 138 -18.84 23.03 -20.89
N LEU A 139 -18.06 22.10 -21.47
CA LEU A 139 -16.90 22.42 -22.30
C LEU A 139 -17.13 22.03 -23.76
N GLY A 140 -16.92 22.97 -24.67
CA GLY A 140 -16.55 22.67 -26.06
C GLY A 140 -15.08 22.27 -26.19
N VAL A 141 -14.64 21.97 -27.41
CA VAL A 141 -13.23 21.55 -27.66
C VAL A 141 -12.25 22.68 -27.30
N ALA A 142 -12.52 23.92 -27.72
CA ALA A 142 -11.68 25.06 -27.36
C ALA A 142 -11.72 25.37 -25.85
N ASP A 143 -12.86 25.17 -25.16
CA ASP A 143 -12.93 25.30 -23.70
C ASP A 143 -12.10 24.23 -22.99
N TRP A 144 -12.09 23.00 -23.53
CA TRP A 144 -11.26 21.93 -23.02
C TRP A 144 -9.77 22.28 -23.14
N VAL A 145 -9.31 22.81 -24.28
CA VAL A 145 -7.93 23.27 -24.48
C VAL A 145 -7.55 24.34 -23.43
N ARG A 146 -8.48 25.27 -23.15
CA ARG A 146 -8.29 26.36 -22.18
C ARG A 146 -8.37 25.95 -20.71
N THR A 147 -8.74 24.71 -20.41
CA THR A 147 -8.96 24.25 -19.03
C THR A 147 -8.14 23.00 -18.73
N ILE A 148 -8.57 21.85 -19.23
CA ILE A 148 -7.90 20.57 -19.05
C ILE A 148 -6.61 20.51 -19.89
N GLY A 149 -6.63 21.14 -21.07
CA GLY A 149 -5.53 21.22 -22.03
C GLY A 149 -4.30 22.01 -21.55
N LEU A 150 -4.40 22.75 -20.44
CA LEU A 150 -3.23 23.44 -19.86
C LEU A 150 -2.10 22.49 -19.44
N ARG A 151 -2.41 21.19 -19.25
CA ARG A 151 -1.45 20.09 -18.98
C ARG A 151 -1.26 19.13 -20.16
N HIS A 152 -1.94 19.36 -21.27
CA HIS A 152 -1.77 18.63 -22.52
C HIS A 152 -0.57 19.21 -23.28
N VAL A 153 0.05 18.42 -24.16
CA VAL A 153 1.27 18.82 -24.89
C VAL A 153 0.99 19.41 -26.27
N GLY A 154 -0.28 19.60 -26.66
CA GLY A 154 -0.68 19.95 -28.02
C GLY A 154 -0.86 18.72 -28.93
N GLY A 155 -1.36 18.94 -30.15
CA GLY A 155 -1.75 17.90 -31.11
C GLY A 155 -3.13 17.29 -30.79
N GLY A 156 -3.49 16.19 -31.47
CA GLY A 156 -4.71 15.43 -31.14
C GLY A 156 -5.95 16.33 -30.98
N PRO A 157 -6.61 16.38 -29.81
CA PRO A 157 -7.77 17.25 -29.56
C PRO A 157 -7.59 18.75 -29.79
N ALA A 158 -6.35 19.25 -29.77
CA ALA A 158 -6.03 20.66 -29.98
C ALA A 158 -5.78 21.00 -31.46
N GLU A 159 -5.81 20.00 -32.35
CA GLU A 159 -5.48 20.12 -33.77
C GLU A 159 -6.54 19.47 -34.68
N THR A 160 -7.16 18.38 -34.22
CA THR A 160 -8.11 17.56 -34.97
C THR A 160 -9.46 17.47 -34.26
N SER A 161 -10.53 17.53 -35.05
CA SER A 161 -11.92 17.41 -34.61
C SER A 161 -12.25 15.98 -34.17
N ARG A 162 -13.38 15.80 -33.47
CA ARG A 162 -13.90 14.48 -33.08
C ARG A 162 -14.21 13.58 -34.29
N GLN A 163 -14.26 14.13 -35.49
CA GLN A 163 -14.50 13.43 -36.75
C GLN A 163 -13.22 13.22 -37.58
N GLY A 164 -12.05 13.59 -37.07
CA GLY A 164 -10.77 13.40 -37.77
C GLY A 164 -10.43 14.49 -38.78
N MET A 165 -11.13 15.62 -38.79
CA MET A 165 -10.83 16.76 -39.68
C MET A 165 -9.96 17.80 -38.95
N PRO A 166 -9.03 18.50 -39.63
CA PRO A 166 -8.31 19.62 -39.03
C PRO A 166 -9.28 20.67 -38.48
N LEU A 167 -9.05 21.15 -37.25
CA LEU A 167 -9.96 22.10 -36.59
C LEU A 167 -10.08 23.42 -37.36
N THR A 168 -9.04 23.84 -38.07
CA THR A 168 -9.06 25.04 -38.95
C THR A 168 -9.94 24.88 -40.20
N GLU A 169 -10.35 23.66 -40.53
CA GLU A 169 -11.12 23.33 -41.74
C GLU A 169 -12.58 22.98 -41.45
N ILE A 170 -12.97 22.82 -40.19
CA ILE A 170 -14.36 22.51 -39.82
C ILE A 170 -15.30 23.69 -40.09
N SER A 171 -16.58 23.37 -40.33
CA SER A 171 -17.62 24.39 -40.41
C SER A 171 -17.77 25.15 -39.08
N PRO A 172 -18.02 26.47 -39.09
CA PRO A 172 -18.38 27.23 -37.88
C PRO A 172 -19.61 26.68 -37.15
N ASP A 173 -20.46 25.91 -37.85
CA ASP A 173 -21.63 25.27 -37.24
C ASP A 173 -21.31 23.93 -36.55
N SER A 174 -20.10 23.42 -36.72
CA SER A 174 -19.64 22.17 -36.11
C SER A 174 -19.80 22.20 -34.59
N PRO A 175 -20.20 21.09 -33.94
CA PRO A 175 -20.18 20.98 -32.48
C PRO A 175 -18.78 21.21 -31.88
N ASP A 176 -17.70 21.03 -32.66
CA ASP A 176 -16.31 21.26 -32.25
C ASP A 176 -15.90 22.74 -32.35
N ALA A 177 -16.73 23.57 -32.98
CA ALA A 177 -16.56 25.01 -33.10
C ALA A 177 -17.53 25.75 -32.16
N ARG A 178 -17.84 25.19 -30.98
CA ARG A 178 -18.71 25.82 -29.98
C ARG A 178 -17.94 26.06 -28.69
N VAL A 179 -18.18 27.20 -28.06
CA VAL A 179 -17.68 27.54 -26.73
C VAL A 179 -18.78 28.15 -25.88
N LEU A 180 -18.62 28.05 -24.55
CA LEU A 180 -19.51 28.73 -23.61
C LEU A 180 -18.96 30.13 -23.29
N ALA A 181 -19.72 31.18 -23.63
CA ALA A 181 -19.35 32.54 -23.28
C ALA A 181 -19.57 32.83 -21.77
N PRO A 182 -18.92 33.88 -21.22
CA PRO A 182 -19.11 34.28 -19.82
C PRO A 182 -20.56 34.64 -19.44
N ASP A 183 -21.41 34.98 -20.42
CA ASP A 183 -22.85 35.24 -20.22
C ASP A 183 -23.73 33.97 -20.31
N GLY A 184 -23.13 32.82 -20.63
CA GLY A 184 -23.78 31.50 -20.64
C GLY A 184 -24.38 31.13 -21.98
N THR A 185 -24.23 32.01 -22.96
CA THR A 185 -24.63 31.73 -24.33
C THR A 185 -23.58 30.86 -25.02
N VAL A 186 -24.05 29.96 -25.88
CA VAL A 186 -23.16 29.17 -26.73
C VAL A 186 -22.80 30.02 -27.94
N GLN A 187 -21.51 30.23 -28.15
CA GLN A 187 -20.98 31.03 -29.25
C GLN A 187 -20.13 30.17 -30.20
N PRO A 188 -20.08 30.49 -31.50
CA PRO A 188 -19.14 29.84 -32.40
C PRO A 188 -17.69 30.20 -32.01
N TRP A 189 -16.78 29.25 -32.15
CA TRP A 189 -15.34 29.46 -32.02
C TRP A 189 -14.69 29.48 -33.40
N ASP A 190 -13.92 30.53 -33.69
CA ASP A 190 -13.20 30.66 -34.95
C ASP A 190 -11.81 30.03 -34.86
N TRP A 191 -11.71 28.76 -35.26
CA TRP A 191 -10.45 28.03 -35.32
C TRP A 191 -9.45 28.61 -36.34
N LYS A 192 -9.91 29.33 -37.37
CA LYS A 192 -8.99 30.00 -38.31
C LYS A 192 -8.33 31.21 -37.68
N GLN A 193 -9.03 31.89 -36.76
CA GLN A 193 -8.48 33.00 -36.00
C GLN A 193 -7.58 32.53 -34.85
N SER A 194 -8.02 31.56 -34.05
CA SER A 194 -7.23 31.05 -32.93
C SER A 194 -6.00 30.25 -33.38
N GLY A 195 -6.11 29.63 -34.56
CA GLY A 195 -5.26 28.53 -34.97
C GLY A 195 -5.41 27.33 -34.04
N VAL A 196 -4.45 26.41 -34.11
CA VAL A 196 -4.39 25.15 -33.35
C VAL A 196 -3.10 25.08 -32.55
N GLU A 197 -3.08 24.28 -31.49
CA GLU A 197 -1.84 23.97 -30.79
C GLU A 197 -1.30 22.63 -31.33
N GLU A 198 -0.26 22.68 -32.15
CA GLU A 198 0.49 21.50 -32.58
C GLU A 198 1.22 20.85 -31.38
N MET A 199 1.61 19.58 -31.50
CA MET A 199 2.44 18.92 -30.48
C MET A 199 3.72 19.73 -30.21
N ASN A 200 3.82 20.25 -28.99
CA ASN A 200 4.84 21.21 -28.60
C ASN A 200 6.12 20.50 -28.14
N CYS A 201 6.99 20.20 -29.10
CA CYS A 201 8.29 19.55 -28.84
C CYS A 201 9.13 20.32 -27.82
N PHE A 202 8.99 21.65 -27.74
CA PHE A 202 9.82 22.48 -26.87
C PHE A 202 9.56 22.27 -25.38
N LEU A 203 8.37 21.80 -25.00
CA LEU A 203 8.05 21.47 -23.60
C LEU A 203 9.02 20.43 -23.01
N CYS A 204 9.37 19.44 -23.83
CA CYS A 204 10.19 18.31 -23.40
C CYS A 204 11.66 18.46 -23.80
N HIS A 205 11.93 19.13 -24.92
CA HIS A 205 13.25 19.16 -25.53
C HIS A 205 14.01 20.47 -25.33
N THR A 206 13.56 21.36 -24.44
CA THR A 206 14.29 22.59 -24.09
C THR A 206 14.59 22.63 -22.59
N PRO A 207 15.67 23.30 -22.16
CA PRO A 207 16.09 23.33 -20.76
C PRO A 207 15.15 24.10 -19.84
N ALA A 208 14.49 25.15 -20.35
CA ALA A 208 13.64 26.03 -19.55
C ALA A 208 12.42 26.51 -20.38
N PRO A 209 11.48 25.61 -20.71
CA PRO A 209 10.27 25.99 -21.43
C PRO A 209 9.43 26.97 -20.60
N ASN A 210 8.98 28.06 -21.21
CA ASN A 210 8.14 29.05 -20.55
C ASN A 210 6.67 28.59 -20.51
N GLN A 211 6.37 27.73 -19.55
CA GLN A 211 5.03 27.16 -19.36
C GLN A 211 3.98 28.24 -19.03
N THR A 212 4.36 29.31 -18.32
CA THR A 212 3.44 30.40 -17.95
C THR A 212 2.96 31.13 -19.21
N ALA A 213 3.90 31.59 -20.05
CA ALA A 213 3.57 32.27 -21.30
C ALA A 213 2.76 31.37 -22.26
N ARG A 214 3.07 30.07 -22.30
CA ARG A 214 2.27 29.09 -23.05
C ARG A 214 0.83 29.04 -22.54
N GLN A 215 0.62 28.86 -21.23
CA GLN A 215 -0.72 28.78 -20.64
C GLN A 215 -1.51 30.08 -20.82
N GLU A 216 -0.87 31.24 -20.71
CA GLU A 216 -1.48 32.53 -21.02
C GLU A 216 -1.96 32.61 -22.48
N ALA A 217 -1.15 32.12 -23.44
CA ALA A 217 -1.56 32.06 -24.84
C ALA A 217 -2.78 31.13 -25.05
N LEU A 218 -2.79 29.97 -24.39
CA LEU A 218 -3.93 29.05 -24.42
C LEU A 218 -5.19 29.70 -23.85
N LEU A 219 -5.11 30.23 -22.63
CA LEU A 219 -6.24 30.89 -21.96
C LEU A 219 -6.81 32.06 -22.78
N ALA A 220 -5.94 32.81 -23.46
CA ALA A 220 -6.32 33.90 -24.36
C ALA A 220 -6.91 33.42 -25.71
N GLY A 221 -6.96 32.11 -25.98
CA GLY A 221 -7.44 31.55 -27.24
C GLY A 221 -6.48 31.71 -28.41
N ARG A 222 -5.20 32.05 -28.16
CA ARG A 222 -4.16 32.22 -29.19
C ARG A 222 -3.40 30.91 -29.37
N PHE A 223 -4.10 29.83 -29.70
CA PHE A 223 -3.57 28.46 -29.68
C PHE A 223 -2.32 28.29 -30.57
N GLN A 224 -2.31 28.86 -31.78
CA GLN A 224 -1.12 28.80 -32.66
C GLN A 224 0.13 29.47 -32.09
N TRP A 225 -0.03 30.42 -31.16
CA TRP A 225 1.11 31.09 -30.51
C TRP A 225 1.65 30.35 -29.30
N ALA A 226 0.98 29.30 -28.81
CA ALA A 226 1.38 28.57 -27.60
C ALA A 226 2.80 27.97 -27.71
N ASN A 227 3.13 27.40 -28.88
CA ASN A 227 4.46 26.81 -29.12
C ASN A 227 5.55 27.88 -29.19
N THR A 228 5.24 29.03 -29.79
CA THR A 228 6.15 30.19 -29.82
C THR A 228 6.35 30.79 -28.43
N ALA A 229 5.27 30.93 -27.66
CA ALA A 229 5.30 31.46 -26.29
C ALA A 229 6.13 30.59 -25.34
N THR A 230 6.22 29.29 -25.61
CA THR A 230 7.08 28.35 -24.85
C THR A 230 8.55 28.73 -24.93
N LEU A 231 8.99 29.41 -26.00
CA LEU A 231 10.36 29.88 -26.19
C LEU A 231 10.60 31.28 -25.63
N LEU A 232 9.61 31.94 -25.01
CA LEU A 232 9.79 33.28 -24.46
C LEU A 232 10.84 33.28 -23.36
N GLY A 233 11.90 34.09 -23.53
CA GLY A 233 13.04 34.15 -22.62
C GLY A 233 14.20 33.20 -22.97
N SER A 234 14.09 32.43 -24.06
CA SER A 234 15.19 31.62 -24.60
C SER A 234 16.28 32.42 -25.29
N GLY A 235 16.04 33.72 -25.54
CA GLY A 235 16.88 34.57 -26.39
C GLY A 235 16.54 34.49 -27.89
N VAL A 236 15.65 33.59 -28.31
CA VAL A 236 15.18 33.47 -29.70
C VAL A 236 13.83 34.17 -29.91
N VAL A 237 12.98 34.19 -28.88
CA VAL A 237 11.66 34.86 -28.90
C VAL A 237 11.62 35.93 -27.81
N GLU A 238 11.17 37.11 -28.20
CA GLU A 238 11.00 38.29 -27.35
C GLU A 238 9.55 38.75 -27.34
N ALA A 239 9.15 39.44 -26.27
CA ALA A 239 7.84 40.06 -26.18
C ALA A 239 7.92 41.52 -26.66
N ALA A 240 7.06 41.87 -27.63
CA ALA A 240 6.84 43.23 -28.09
C ALA A 240 5.39 43.64 -27.75
N GLY A 241 5.18 44.15 -26.54
CA GLY A 241 3.83 44.36 -26.00
C GLY A 241 3.09 43.03 -25.81
N GLU A 242 1.91 42.88 -26.39
CA GLU A 242 1.12 41.63 -26.36
C GLU A 242 1.50 40.64 -27.47
N THR A 243 2.40 41.04 -28.38
CA THR A 243 2.86 40.24 -29.52
C THR A 243 4.21 39.59 -29.23
N LEU A 244 4.47 38.46 -29.87
CA LEU A 244 5.75 37.77 -29.82
C LEU A 244 6.51 38.04 -31.11
N THR A 245 7.80 38.35 -30.99
CA THR A 245 8.69 38.62 -32.12
C THR A 245 9.94 37.77 -32.02
N TYR A 246 10.56 37.47 -33.15
CA TYR A 246 11.81 36.71 -33.20
C TYR A 246 13.02 37.63 -33.08
N ASN A 247 13.97 37.26 -32.23
CA ASN A 247 15.26 37.92 -32.16
C ASN A 247 16.09 37.57 -33.39
N THR A 248 16.24 38.52 -34.31
CA THR A 248 17.02 38.32 -35.55
C THR A 248 18.48 37.96 -35.29
N ASP A 249 19.05 38.40 -34.16
CA ASP A 249 20.45 38.09 -33.81
C ASP A 249 20.67 36.62 -33.45
N ALA A 250 19.60 35.86 -33.15
CA ALA A 250 19.68 34.43 -32.89
C ALA A 250 19.89 33.59 -34.17
N PHE A 251 19.76 34.19 -35.35
CA PHE A 251 19.79 33.50 -36.64
C PHE A 251 20.98 33.93 -37.51
N ASP A 252 21.44 33.00 -38.36
CA ASP A 252 22.49 33.23 -39.36
C ASP A 252 21.94 33.83 -40.67
N GLU A 253 22.82 34.08 -41.63
CA GLU A 253 22.46 34.67 -42.94
C GLU A 253 21.54 33.76 -43.78
N ASN A 254 21.46 32.48 -43.46
CA ASN A 254 20.57 31.51 -44.11
C ASN A 254 19.22 31.37 -43.37
N GLY A 255 19.01 32.14 -42.30
CA GLY A 255 17.81 32.05 -41.46
C GLY A 255 17.78 30.81 -40.55
N ASN A 256 18.91 30.12 -40.36
CA ASN A 256 19.03 29.05 -39.38
C ASN A 256 19.39 29.61 -38.01
N LEU A 257 19.02 28.92 -36.94
CA LEU A 257 19.53 29.24 -35.61
C LEU A 257 21.06 29.17 -35.58
N LYS A 258 21.71 30.18 -34.99
CA LYS A 258 23.13 30.10 -34.64
C LYS A 258 23.33 29.00 -33.60
N GLN A 259 24.50 28.36 -33.62
CA GLN A 259 24.82 27.22 -32.76
C GLN A 259 24.56 27.50 -31.27
N ASP A 260 24.86 28.71 -30.79
CA ASP A 260 24.67 29.11 -29.38
C ASP A 260 23.19 29.17 -28.97
N PHE A 261 22.27 29.24 -29.94
CA PHE A 261 20.82 29.25 -29.74
C PHE A 261 20.17 27.89 -30.05
N VAL A 262 20.96 26.85 -30.35
CA VAL A 262 20.48 25.47 -30.46
C VAL A 262 20.55 24.82 -29.09
N PHE A 263 19.48 24.92 -28.31
CA PHE A 263 19.39 24.41 -26.93
C PHE A 263 18.56 23.11 -26.80
N ILE A 264 18.49 22.32 -27.87
CA ILE A 264 17.68 21.09 -27.86
C ILE A 264 18.38 20.00 -27.02
N GLN A 265 17.61 19.38 -26.11
CA GLN A 265 18.11 18.38 -25.14
C GLN A 265 17.18 17.17 -24.99
N ASP A 266 17.65 16.15 -24.28
CA ASP A 266 16.81 15.07 -23.76
C ASP A 266 15.89 15.58 -22.65
N PRO A 267 14.67 15.03 -22.48
CA PRO A 267 13.76 15.47 -21.42
C PRO A 267 14.35 15.30 -20.02
N SER A 268 14.30 16.38 -19.23
CA SER A 268 14.63 16.40 -17.81
C SER A 268 13.44 16.03 -16.93
N ASN A 269 13.67 15.88 -15.62
CA ASN A 269 12.60 15.62 -14.67
C ASN A 269 11.67 16.82 -14.53
N GLU A 270 12.24 18.02 -14.60
CA GLU A 270 11.58 19.31 -14.54
C GLU A 270 10.64 19.51 -15.73
N ASN A 271 11.05 19.07 -16.93
CA ASN A 271 10.18 19.07 -18.12
C ASN A 271 8.92 18.22 -17.88
N CYS A 272 9.07 17.01 -17.34
CA CYS A 272 7.93 16.14 -17.01
C CYS A 272 7.05 16.75 -15.89
N ALA A 273 7.69 17.36 -14.89
CA ALA A 273 7.02 17.97 -13.75
C ALA A 273 6.07 19.11 -14.14
N ALA A 274 6.38 19.86 -15.22
CA ALA A 274 5.54 20.97 -15.69
C ALA A 274 4.05 20.61 -15.90
N CYS A 275 3.74 19.35 -16.19
CA CYS A 275 2.36 18.86 -16.33
C CYS A 275 1.97 17.79 -15.30
N HIS A 276 2.95 17.06 -14.74
CA HIS A 276 2.68 15.93 -13.85
C HIS A 276 2.67 16.31 -12.37
N GLY A 277 3.56 17.16 -11.86
CA GLY A 277 3.68 17.43 -10.42
C GLY A 277 5.07 17.92 -10.04
N VAL A 278 5.49 17.71 -8.80
CA VAL A 278 6.78 18.26 -8.33
C VAL A 278 7.94 17.30 -8.62
N ALA A 279 8.87 17.74 -9.46
CA ALA A 279 10.25 17.23 -9.52
C ALA A 279 11.22 18.38 -9.21
N TYR A 280 12.16 18.16 -8.30
CA TYR A 280 13.01 19.24 -7.78
C TYR A 280 14.47 18.81 -7.67
N ALA A 281 15.33 19.45 -8.46
CA ALA A 281 16.78 19.31 -8.43
C ALA A 281 17.55 20.54 -7.88
N GLY A 282 16.83 21.60 -7.47
CA GLY A 282 17.45 22.82 -6.97
C GLY A 282 18.10 22.69 -5.58
N THR A 283 18.87 23.71 -5.20
CA THR A 283 19.51 23.82 -3.88
C THR A 283 18.67 24.56 -2.85
N GLU A 284 17.75 25.41 -3.31
CA GLU A 284 16.87 26.18 -2.44
C GLU A 284 15.90 25.27 -1.68
N PRO A 285 15.43 25.66 -0.49
CA PRO A 285 14.47 24.86 0.25
C PRO A 285 13.18 24.66 -0.57
N LEU A 286 12.79 23.42 -0.84
CA LEU A 286 11.54 23.11 -1.53
C LEU A 286 10.36 23.52 -0.64
N VAL A 287 9.43 24.30 -1.19
CA VAL A 287 8.26 24.80 -0.48
C VAL A 287 7.01 24.31 -1.18
N LEU A 288 6.15 23.61 -0.43
CA LEU A 288 4.82 23.21 -0.87
C LEU A 288 3.83 23.60 0.23
N SER A 289 2.72 24.22 -0.15
CA SER A 289 1.62 24.59 0.75
C SER A 289 0.28 24.20 0.14
N GLY A 290 -0.62 23.69 0.97
CA GLY A 290 -1.91 23.17 0.50
C GLY A 290 -1.77 21.99 -0.46
N CYS A 291 -2.86 21.69 -1.17
CA CYS A 291 -2.95 20.61 -2.15
C CYS A 291 -3.50 21.11 -3.49
N ALA A 292 -2.99 22.26 -3.95
CA ALA A 292 -3.40 22.91 -5.20
C ALA A 292 -3.16 22.00 -6.41
N LEU A 293 -4.06 22.07 -7.40
CA LEU A 293 -4.09 21.17 -8.56
C LEU A 293 -3.10 21.56 -9.67
N ASP A 294 -2.37 22.66 -9.51
CA ASP A 294 -1.24 23.04 -10.37
C ASP A 294 -0.17 21.93 -10.40
N ASN A 295 0.07 21.29 -9.25
CA ASN A 295 0.99 20.17 -9.09
C ASN A 295 0.24 18.83 -9.07
N TRP A 296 -0.48 18.51 -10.15
CA TRP A 296 -1.51 17.45 -10.19
C TRP A 296 -1.19 16.13 -9.47
N GLN A 297 -0.05 15.48 -9.75
CA GLN A 297 0.33 14.21 -9.13
C GLN A 297 0.64 14.43 -7.65
N THR A 298 1.39 15.47 -7.29
CA THR A 298 1.65 15.82 -5.88
C THR A 298 0.34 16.10 -5.15
N ALA A 299 -0.57 16.88 -5.74
CA ALA A 299 -1.88 17.17 -5.19
C ALA A 299 -2.73 15.90 -5.02
N THR A 300 -2.70 14.98 -5.98
CA THR A 300 -3.57 13.79 -5.92
C THR A 300 -2.97 12.64 -5.10
N THR A 301 -1.67 12.66 -4.81
CA THR A 301 -0.98 11.50 -4.21
C THR A 301 -0.02 11.83 -3.08
N GLY A 302 0.44 13.07 -2.90
CA GLY A 302 1.50 13.45 -1.97
C GLY A 302 2.92 13.09 -2.44
N GLN A 303 3.08 12.67 -3.70
CA GLN A 303 4.37 12.33 -4.30
C GLN A 303 5.19 13.58 -4.65
N VAL A 304 6.50 13.54 -4.37
CA VAL A 304 7.50 14.59 -4.63
C VAL A 304 8.79 13.90 -5.09
N PHE A 305 9.15 14.10 -6.35
CA PHE A 305 10.37 13.51 -6.90
C PHE A 305 11.57 14.45 -6.67
N ALA A 306 12.18 14.37 -5.48
CA ALA A 306 13.29 15.27 -5.12
C ALA A 306 14.40 14.56 -4.35
N ALA A 307 15.65 14.89 -4.70
CA ALA A 307 16.84 14.46 -4.00
C ALA A 307 17.04 15.20 -2.67
N GLN A 308 16.40 16.36 -2.51
CA GLN A 308 16.50 17.17 -1.31
C GLN A 308 15.99 16.40 -0.09
N ARG A 309 16.72 16.50 1.01
CA ARG A 309 16.31 15.94 2.30
C ARG A 309 15.10 16.67 2.83
N ILE A 310 14.11 15.93 3.35
CA ILE A 310 12.87 16.50 3.89
C ILE A 310 13.18 17.52 5.00
N SER A 311 14.16 17.21 5.85
CA SER A 311 14.66 18.10 6.91
C SER A 311 15.17 19.47 6.41
N ARG A 312 15.57 19.56 5.13
CA ARG A 312 16.09 20.78 4.49
C ARG A 312 15.06 21.53 3.63
N SER A 313 13.85 21.00 3.50
CA SER A 313 12.76 21.68 2.79
C SER A 313 12.42 23.02 3.44
N GLY A 314 11.66 23.89 2.78
CA GLY A 314 11.08 25.10 3.36
C GLY A 314 9.71 24.87 4.02
N MET A 315 9.23 23.62 4.01
CA MET A 315 7.90 23.25 4.50
C MET A 315 7.83 23.19 6.04
N ASN A 316 6.67 23.51 6.60
CA ASN A 316 6.39 23.38 8.03
C ASN A 316 5.96 21.93 8.36
N ILE A 317 6.94 21.03 8.57
CA ILE A 317 6.71 19.60 8.77
C ILE A 317 6.86 19.22 10.25
N ALA A 318 5.97 18.38 10.77
CA ALA A 318 6.07 17.81 12.10
C ALA A 318 7.34 16.94 12.22
N ASP A 319 8.08 17.11 13.32
CA ASP A 319 9.34 16.39 13.59
C ASP A 319 10.37 16.46 12.45
N LYS A 320 10.34 17.55 11.67
CA LYS A 320 11.16 17.74 10.46
C LYS A 320 12.66 17.44 10.63
N GLN A 321 13.24 17.79 11.77
CA GLN A 321 14.67 17.56 12.03
C GLN A 321 15.02 16.07 12.09
N ALA A 322 14.06 15.20 12.45
CA ALA A 322 14.26 13.77 12.43
C ALA A 322 14.22 13.18 11.02
N LEU A 323 13.59 13.85 10.04
CA LEU A 323 13.37 13.37 8.67
C LEU A 323 14.61 13.56 7.77
N ASP A 324 15.74 12.97 8.17
CA ASP A 324 17.03 13.08 7.47
C ASP A 324 17.17 12.11 6.26
N ARG A 325 16.15 12.10 5.39
CA ARG A 325 16.08 11.30 4.16
C ARG A 325 15.65 12.16 2.98
N PRO A 326 16.01 11.81 1.72
CA PRO A 326 15.43 12.46 0.55
C PRO A 326 13.91 12.21 0.49
N PHE A 327 13.18 13.08 -0.23
CA PHE A 327 11.79 12.79 -0.57
C PHE A 327 11.69 11.47 -1.34
N ASP A 328 12.51 11.30 -2.39
CA ASP A 328 12.63 10.07 -3.17
C ASP A 328 14.11 9.65 -3.35
N ILE A 329 14.42 8.40 -3.02
CA ILE A 329 15.78 7.86 -3.17
C ILE A 329 16.23 7.80 -4.63
N HIS A 330 15.33 7.60 -5.58
CA HIS A 330 15.68 7.52 -7.00
C HIS A 330 16.17 8.87 -7.51
N ALA A 331 15.56 9.97 -7.06
CA ALA A 331 16.05 11.31 -7.35
C ALA A 331 17.45 11.55 -6.73
N GLU A 332 17.68 11.12 -5.47
CA GLU A 332 19.03 11.18 -4.84
C GLU A 332 20.07 10.40 -5.66
N ARG A 333 19.67 9.31 -6.31
CA ARG A 333 20.54 8.47 -7.13
C ARG A 333 20.67 8.95 -8.58
N GLY A 334 20.07 10.09 -8.93
CA GLY A 334 20.18 10.70 -10.26
C GLY A 334 19.37 9.98 -11.34
N LEU A 335 18.37 9.16 -10.98
CA LEU A 335 17.47 8.58 -11.97
C LEU A 335 16.60 9.67 -12.59
N LYS A 336 16.48 9.64 -13.92
CA LYS A 336 15.58 10.50 -14.67
C LYS A 336 14.22 9.84 -14.84
N CYS A 337 13.14 10.61 -14.98
CA CYS A 337 11.80 10.12 -15.29
C CYS A 337 11.85 9.23 -16.55
N THR A 338 12.59 9.64 -17.58
CA THR A 338 12.83 8.90 -18.83
C THR A 338 13.63 7.61 -18.65
N SER A 339 14.29 7.38 -17.51
CA SER A 339 14.93 6.08 -17.21
C SER A 339 13.92 4.97 -16.93
N CYS A 340 12.72 5.34 -16.47
CA CYS A 340 11.60 4.42 -16.23
C CYS A 340 10.51 4.57 -17.31
N HIS A 341 10.17 5.81 -17.66
CA HIS A 341 9.22 6.19 -18.69
C HIS A 341 9.92 6.45 -20.04
N TYR A 342 10.65 5.45 -20.53
CA TYR A 342 11.36 5.56 -21.80
C TYR A 342 10.41 5.41 -23.00
N SER A 343 10.81 5.97 -24.14
CA SER A 343 10.18 5.71 -25.45
C SER A 343 10.27 4.21 -25.77
N ILE A 344 9.14 3.58 -26.09
CA ILE A 344 9.06 2.10 -26.18
C ILE A 344 9.97 1.50 -27.25
N ASN A 345 10.26 2.25 -28.32
CA ASN A 345 11.15 1.83 -29.40
C ASN A 345 12.62 2.29 -29.22
N ASN A 346 12.98 2.84 -28.05
CA ASN A 346 14.34 3.27 -27.76
C ASN A 346 15.31 2.07 -27.77
N PRO A 347 16.34 2.02 -28.65
CA PRO A 347 17.18 0.83 -28.84
C PRO A 347 18.05 0.46 -27.62
N THR A 348 18.25 1.40 -26.69
CA THR A 348 18.99 1.17 -25.43
C THR A 348 18.12 0.43 -24.41
N TYR A 349 16.85 0.80 -24.33
CA TYR A 349 15.93 0.30 -23.31
C TYR A 349 14.97 -0.78 -23.80
N ALA A 350 14.71 -0.82 -25.10
CA ALA A 350 13.89 -1.81 -25.78
C ALA A 350 14.40 -3.20 -25.44
N GLN A 351 13.74 -3.80 -24.46
CA GLN A 351 13.68 -5.24 -24.33
C GLN A 351 12.81 -5.72 -25.50
N PRO A 352 13.18 -6.80 -26.20
CA PRO A 352 12.21 -7.44 -27.08
C PRO A 352 10.96 -7.70 -26.25
N ALA A 353 9.77 -7.36 -26.76
CA ALA A 353 8.53 -7.71 -26.08
C ALA A 353 8.65 -9.18 -25.67
N SER A 354 8.46 -9.50 -24.38
CA SER A 354 8.75 -10.85 -23.85
C SER A 354 7.94 -11.96 -24.54
N GLN A 355 6.94 -11.59 -25.36
CA GLN A 355 6.17 -12.49 -26.21
C GLN A 355 6.81 -12.78 -27.59
N GLU A 356 7.73 -11.95 -28.07
CA GLU A 356 8.41 -12.12 -29.37
C GLU A 356 9.87 -12.60 -29.26
N GLN A 357 10.48 -12.52 -28.08
CA GLN A 357 11.81 -13.10 -27.88
C GLN A 357 11.69 -14.63 -27.89
N LEU A 358 12.12 -15.25 -28.99
CA LEU A 358 12.22 -16.68 -29.07
C LEU A 358 13.03 -17.18 -27.86
N SER A 359 12.54 -18.21 -27.17
CA SER A 359 13.12 -18.68 -25.90
C SER A 359 14.60 -19.13 -25.98
N HIS A 360 15.16 -19.21 -27.19
CA HIS A 360 16.55 -19.57 -27.47
C HIS A 360 17.45 -18.36 -27.83
N LEU A 361 16.92 -17.14 -27.90
CA LEU A 361 17.67 -15.92 -28.18
C LEU A 361 17.99 -15.19 -26.88
N GLU A 362 19.27 -15.20 -26.46
CA GLU A 362 19.73 -14.38 -25.34
C GLU A 362 19.83 -12.88 -25.70
N PHE A 363 20.00 -12.58 -26.99
CA PHE A 363 20.10 -11.23 -27.52
C PHE A 363 19.48 -11.16 -28.92
N ASP A 364 18.54 -10.23 -29.14
CA ASP A 364 17.94 -9.98 -30.45
C ASP A 364 18.68 -8.82 -31.16
N PRO A 365 19.38 -9.09 -32.28
CA PRO A 365 20.08 -8.06 -33.04
C PRO A 365 19.14 -7.16 -33.87
N ARG A 366 17.85 -7.47 -33.98
CA ARG A 366 16.87 -6.72 -34.82
C ARG A 366 16.36 -5.42 -34.18
N ARG A 367 17.19 -4.75 -33.38
CA ARG A 367 16.84 -3.45 -32.78
C ARG A 367 16.86 -2.36 -33.85
N LEU A 368 16.09 -1.30 -33.65
CA LEU A 368 16.17 -0.11 -34.51
C LEU A 368 17.58 0.47 -34.45
N GLU A 369 18.13 0.80 -35.62
CA GLU A 369 19.36 1.58 -35.72
C GLU A 369 19.15 2.95 -35.07
N ILE A 370 20.19 3.51 -34.44
CA ILE A 370 20.04 4.77 -33.70
C ILE A 370 19.54 5.92 -34.60
N GLY A 371 19.97 5.97 -35.87
CA GLY A 371 19.48 6.95 -36.83
C GLY A 371 18.00 6.80 -37.16
N GLN A 372 17.50 5.56 -37.24
CA GLN A 372 16.07 5.29 -37.45
C GLN A 372 15.24 5.68 -36.21
N TYR A 373 15.76 5.39 -35.01
CA TYR A 373 15.14 5.84 -33.77
C TYR A 373 15.10 7.37 -33.67
N LEU A 374 16.19 8.06 -34.02
CA LEU A 374 16.23 9.52 -34.02
C LEU A 374 15.23 10.10 -35.03
N GLN A 375 15.05 9.49 -36.20
CA GLN A 375 14.04 9.95 -37.16
C GLN A 375 12.60 9.65 -36.70
N LYS A 376 12.37 8.47 -36.09
CA LYS A 376 11.04 7.97 -35.70
C LYS A 376 10.99 7.53 -34.22
N PRO A 377 11.22 8.44 -33.26
CA PRO A 377 11.12 8.11 -31.84
C PRO A 377 9.64 7.94 -31.45
N ASP A 378 9.28 6.80 -30.90
CA ASP A 378 7.91 6.55 -30.44
C ASP A 378 7.66 7.34 -29.14
N HIS A 379 6.69 8.24 -29.14
CA HIS A 379 6.34 9.08 -27.99
C HIS A 379 5.26 8.45 -27.10
N ASN A 380 4.95 7.17 -27.34
CA ASN A 380 4.34 6.29 -26.37
C ASN A 380 5.40 5.88 -25.34
N PHE A 381 5.36 6.57 -24.21
CA PHE A 381 6.27 6.30 -23.10
C PHE A 381 5.81 5.11 -22.28
N ALA A 382 6.77 4.29 -21.87
CA ALA A 382 6.54 3.14 -21.01
C ALA A 382 5.83 3.56 -19.73
N ARG A 383 4.81 2.79 -19.30
CA ARG A 383 4.03 3.12 -18.08
C ARG A 383 3.80 1.91 -17.18
N GLY A 384 3.68 2.20 -15.89
CA GLY A 384 3.31 1.21 -14.88
C GLY A 384 1.82 0.86 -14.89
N GLN A 385 1.41 0.07 -13.91
CA GLN A 385 0.03 -0.41 -13.73
C GLN A 385 -0.80 0.54 -12.85
N SER A 386 -0.85 1.83 -13.19
CA SER A 386 -1.60 2.84 -12.41
C SER A 386 -3.10 2.55 -12.35
N ALA A 387 -3.76 2.88 -11.23
CA ALA A 387 -5.21 2.66 -11.08
C ALA A 387 -6.07 3.61 -11.90
N GLN A 388 -5.56 4.79 -12.21
CA GLN A 388 -6.21 5.74 -13.10
C GLN A 388 -6.10 5.19 -14.52
N ASN A 389 -7.20 4.68 -15.07
CA ASN A 389 -7.26 4.11 -16.42
C ASN A 389 -7.33 5.20 -17.51
N THR A 390 -6.64 6.33 -17.29
CA THR A 390 -6.66 7.56 -18.12
C THR A 390 -5.40 7.72 -18.96
N LEU A 391 -4.77 6.61 -19.28
CA LEU A 391 -3.49 6.53 -19.96
C LEU A 391 -3.60 5.37 -20.98
N ALA A 392 -2.78 5.40 -22.03
CA ALA A 392 -2.60 4.36 -23.04
C ALA A 392 -2.78 2.92 -22.50
N PRO A 393 -3.92 2.25 -22.73
CA PRO A 393 -4.19 0.92 -22.20
C PRO A 393 -3.20 -0.14 -22.68
N GLU A 394 -2.78 -0.05 -23.94
CA GLU A 394 -1.86 -0.96 -24.63
C GLU A 394 -0.43 -0.92 -24.09
N LEU A 395 -0.03 0.19 -23.44
CA LEU A 395 1.30 0.34 -22.83
C LEU A 395 1.34 -0.09 -21.37
N ARG A 396 0.23 -0.60 -20.81
CA ARG A 396 0.15 -0.94 -19.39
C ARG A 396 1.21 -1.99 -19.03
N GLY A 397 2.08 -1.64 -18.08
CA GLY A 397 3.09 -2.55 -17.53
C GLY A 397 4.37 -2.71 -18.37
N THR A 398 4.50 -1.90 -19.44
CA THR A 398 5.72 -1.79 -20.24
C THR A 398 6.90 -1.15 -19.49
N MET A 399 6.62 -0.39 -18.41
CA MET A 399 7.66 0.20 -17.55
C MET A 399 8.39 -0.86 -16.73
N ARG A 400 9.71 -0.69 -16.58
CA ARG A 400 10.52 -1.52 -15.68
C ARG A 400 9.97 -1.50 -14.25
N ARG A 401 9.97 -2.67 -13.61
CA ARG A 401 9.53 -2.83 -12.22
C ARG A 401 10.73 -2.83 -11.27
N CYS A 402 10.48 -2.77 -9.96
CA CYS A 402 11.53 -2.75 -8.96
C CYS A 402 12.50 -3.92 -9.14
N GLU A 403 11.97 -5.12 -9.37
CA GLU A 403 12.74 -6.35 -9.56
C GLU A 403 13.51 -6.43 -10.89
N SER A 404 13.18 -5.57 -11.86
CA SER A 404 13.94 -5.45 -13.11
C SER A 404 15.32 -4.80 -12.89
N CYS A 405 15.47 -4.03 -11.81
CA CYS A 405 16.72 -3.35 -11.44
C CYS A 405 17.30 -3.84 -10.10
N HIS A 406 16.47 -4.37 -9.20
CA HIS A 406 16.86 -4.82 -7.88
C HIS A 406 16.73 -6.34 -7.72
N ASN A 407 17.77 -6.98 -7.20
CA ASN A 407 17.67 -8.36 -6.74
C ASN A 407 17.16 -8.40 -5.29
N ALA A 408 15.85 -8.56 -5.13
CA ALA A 408 15.20 -8.59 -3.82
C ALA A 408 15.65 -9.79 -2.97
N GLU A 409 15.84 -10.97 -3.57
CA GLU A 409 16.25 -12.19 -2.86
C GLU A 409 17.62 -12.08 -2.21
N LYS A 410 18.56 -11.36 -2.84
CA LYS A 410 19.90 -11.12 -2.29
C LYS A 410 19.93 -10.09 -1.16
N THR A 411 18.97 -9.17 -1.14
CA THR A 411 18.99 -8.00 -0.24
C THR A 411 18.03 -8.14 0.96
N HIS A 412 17.00 -8.98 0.84
CA HIS A 412 15.97 -9.18 1.86
C HIS A 412 16.14 -10.48 2.65
N THR A 413 17.38 -10.88 2.96
CA THR A 413 17.67 -12.07 3.79
C THR A 413 17.11 -11.98 5.21
N TRP A 414 16.73 -10.77 5.65
CA TRP A 414 16.05 -10.52 6.92
C TRP A 414 14.57 -10.88 6.91
N LEU A 415 13.93 -11.08 5.75
CA LEU A 415 12.50 -11.34 5.62
C LEU A 415 12.26 -12.84 5.43
N PRO A 416 11.66 -13.54 6.42
CA PRO A 416 11.25 -14.92 6.25
C PRO A 416 10.27 -15.04 5.10
N TYR A 417 10.37 -16.12 4.32
CA TYR A 417 9.45 -16.37 3.21
C TYR A 417 9.32 -15.19 2.23
N ALA A 418 10.46 -14.59 1.84
CA ALA A 418 10.48 -13.38 1.01
C ALA A 418 9.69 -13.53 -0.31
N ARG A 419 9.74 -14.69 -0.99
CA ARG A 419 8.96 -14.91 -2.23
C ARG A 419 7.45 -14.87 -1.98
N GLN A 420 6.98 -15.40 -0.85
CA GLN A 420 5.56 -15.29 -0.49
C GLN A 420 5.17 -13.84 -0.22
N HIS A 421 6.02 -13.07 0.47
CA HIS A 421 5.77 -11.65 0.70
C HIS A 421 5.69 -10.87 -0.62
N PHE A 422 6.62 -11.08 -1.55
CA PHE A 422 6.61 -10.41 -2.85
C PHE A 422 5.47 -10.87 -3.77
N ALA A 423 4.76 -11.96 -3.43
CA ALA A 423 3.54 -12.36 -4.10
C ALA A 423 2.30 -11.63 -3.53
N GLU A 424 2.31 -11.29 -2.25
CA GLU A 424 1.17 -10.71 -1.53
C GLU A 424 1.21 -9.18 -1.40
N VAL A 425 2.40 -8.60 -1.34
CA VAL A 425 2.61 -7.15 -1.20
C VAL A 425 3.62 -6.66 -2.24
N SER A 426 3.40 -5.45 -2.72
CA SER A 426 4.31 -4.76 -3.64
C SER A 426 5.50 -4.16 -2.88
N CYS A 427 6.62 -3.89 -3.56
CA CYS A 427 7.81 -3.29 -2.91
C CYS A 427 7.47 -1.93 -2.28
N GLU A 428 6.63 -1.16 -2.97
CA GLU A 428 6.11 0.14 -2.57
C GLU A 428 5.41 0.11 -1.21
N THR A 429 4.75 -1.00 -0.84
CA THR A 429 4.11 -1.17 0.48
C THR A 429 5.09 -1.00 1.63
N CYS A 430 6.30 -1.56 1.51
CA CYS A 430 7.32 -1.46 2.55
C CYS A 430 8.20 -0.21 2.38
N HIS A 431 8.39 0.25 1.14
CA HIS A 431 9.31 1.33 0.81
C HIS A 431 8.67 2.72 0.75
N ILE A 432 7.34 2.84 0.76
CA ILE A 432 6.62 4.12 0.82
C ILE A 432 5.63 4.09 2.00
N PRO A 433 6.11 3.95 3.25
CA PRO A 433 5.21 3.82 4.39
C PRO A 433 4.51 5.11 4.78
N ASN A 434 5.10 6.27 4.46
CA ASN A 434 4.55 7.59 4.77
C ASN A 434 4.95 8.60 3.69
N LEU A 435 4.03 9.51 3.41
CA LEU A 435 4.24 10.67 2.52
C LEU A 435 4.25 11.96 3.33
N TYR A 436 5.07 12.93 2.93
CA TYR A 436 5.32 14.19 3.66
C TYR A 436 4.99 15.44 2.84
N ALA A 437 4.11 15.31 1.83
CA ALA A 437 3.49 16.43 1.16
C ALA A 437 1.97 16.35 1.33
N PRO A 438 1.26 17.50 1.45
CA PRO A 438 -0.19 17.47 1.47
C PRO A 438 -0.74 16.93 0.15
N ALA A 439 -1.89 16.26 0.23
CA ALA A 439 -2.60 15.74 -0.93
C ALA A 439 -4.10 15.97 -0.74
N VAL A 440 -4.88 16.10 -1.79
CA VAL A 440 -6.34 16.18 -1.70
C VAL A 440 -6.87 14.88 -1.05
N SER A 441 -7.76 15.01 -0.06
CA SER A 441 -8.56 13.90 0.48
C SER A 441 -9.98 13.93 -0.04
N ALA A 442 -10.57 15.13 -0.14
CA ALA A 442 -11.94 15.32 -0.57
C ALA A 442 -12.12 16.60 -1.36
N VAL A 443 -13.03 16.57 -2.35
CA VAL A 443 -13.55 17.77 -3.03
C VAL A 443 -15.06 17.74 -2.99
N ASP A 444 -15.66 18.68 -2.28
CA ASP A 444 -17.11 18.82 -2.15
C ASP A 444 -17.61 19.94 -3.07
N TRP A 445 -18.12 19.56 -4.24
CA TRP A 445 -18.80 20.46 -5.17
C TRP A 445 -20.30 20.58 -4.87
N THR A 446 -20.78 20.00 -3.78
CA THR A 446 -22.17 20.25 -3.36
C THR A 446 -22.34 21.63 -2.75
N VAL A 447 -21.23 22.21 -2.26
CA VAL A 447 -21.10 23.57 -1.77
C VAL A 447 -20.07 24.36 -2.57
N LEU A 448 -20.22 25.69 -2.62
CA LEU A 448 -19.26 26.57 -3.29
C LEU A 448 -18.69 27.63 -2.33
N THR A 449 -17.39 27.87 -2.44
CA THR A 449 -16.73 29.02 -1.82
C THR A 449 -17.21 30.33 -2.45
N ALA A 450 -16.88 31.47 -1.84
CA ALA A 450 -17.20 32.78 -2.41
C ALA A 450 -16.55 33.01 -3.79
N GLN A 451 -15.48 32.26 -4.10
CA GLN A 451 -14.79 32.25 -5.40
C GLN A 451 -15.50 31.36 -6.44
N GLY A 452 -16.56 30.65 -6.05
CA GLY A 452 -17.31 29.75 -6.92
C GLY A 452 -16.58 28.42 -7.18
N GLU A 453 -15.73 27.99 -6.25
CA GLU A 453 -14.98 26.73 -6.29
C GLU A 453 -15.55 25.73 -5.28
N GLY A 454 -15.36 24.44 -5.52
CA GLY A 454 -15.73 23.38 -4.57
C GLY A 454 -14.87 23.43 -3.31
N ALA A 455 -15.45 23.07 -2.17
CA ALA A 455 -14.71 23.02 -0.91
C ALA A 455 -13.70 21.86 -0.94
N THR A 456 -12.41 22.17 -0.81
CA THR A 456 -11.33 21.16 -0.90
C THR A 456 -10.71 20.91 0.48
N ALA A 457 -10.53 19.64 0.81
CA ALA A 457 -9.82 19.22 2.01
C ALA A 457 -8.51 18.52 1.65
N CYS A 458 -7.42 18.93 2.32
CA CYS A 458 -6.12 18.29 2.19
C CYS A 458 -5.87 17.27 3.32
N ARG A 459 -5.27 16.14 2.94
CA ARG A 459 -4.73 15.06 3.76
C ARG A 459 -3.32 15.40 4.26
N GLY A 460 -3.02 14.93 5.47
CA GLY A 460 -1.66 14.97 6.02
C GLY A 460 -1.22 16.36 6.47
N VAL A 461 -2.17 17.28 6.64
CA VAL A 461 -1.94 18.67 7.04
C VAL A 461 -2.97 19.11 8.09
N GLU A 462 -2.54 19.92 9.05
CA GLU A 462 -3.40 20.58 10.04
C GLU A 462 -3.51 22.08 9.70
N GLY A 463 -4.75 22.59 9.70
CA GLY A 463 -5.07 23.99 9.37
C GLY A 463 -5.87 24.12 8.07
N ASN A 464 -5.43 23.43 7.01
CA ASN A 464 -6.06 23.45 5.67
C ASN A 464 -6.29 24.88 5.13
N THR A 465 -5.40 25.82 5.49
CA THR A 465 -5.45 27.22 5.00
C THR A 465 -4.80 27.37 3.63
N GLY A 466 -4.02 26.37 3.20
CA GLY A 466 -3.25 26.42 1.96
C GLY A 466 -1.98 27.26 2.07
N THR A 467 -1.62 27.68 3.28
CA THR A 467 -0.45 28.53 3.55
C THR A 467 0.67 27.75 4.24
N LEU A 468 1.84 28.36 4.36
CA LEU A 468 2.99 27.77 5.08
C LEU A 468 2.81 27.72 6.60
N ALA A 469 1.75 28.36 7.13
CA ALA A 469 1.41 28.23 8.54
C ALA A 469 0.84 26.84 8.87
N ASP A 470 0.28 26.15 7.88
CA ASP A 470 -0.26 24.81 8.05
C ASP A 470 0.84 23.81 8.45
N LEU A 471 0.54 22.93 9.41
CA LEU A 471 1.48 21.91 9.88
C LEU A 471 1.31 20.62 9.08
N VAL A 472 2.33 20.25 8.30
CA VAL A 472 2.36 18.99 7.54
C VAL A 472 2.79 17.86 8.46
N ARG A 473 1.88 16.93 8.78
CA ARG A 473 2.20 15.69 9.50
C ARG A 473 2.57 14.55 8.57
N GLY A 474 2.15 14.63 7.32
CA GLY A 474 2.19 13.50 6.40
C GLY A 474 1.07 12.49 6.64
N PHE A 475 1.02 11.46 5.82
CA PHE A 475 0.01 10.40 5.93
C PHE A 475 0.51 9.05 5.44
N GLN A 476 -0.10 7.99 5.98
CA GLN A 476 0.09 6.62 5.52
C GLN A 476 -0.85 6.35 4.33
N PRO A 477 -0.34 5.81 3.22
CA PRO A 477 -1.18 5.32 2.12
C PRO A 477 -2.10 4.19 2.57
N VAL A 478 -3.25 4.05 1.90
CA VAL A 478 -4.06 2.85 2.03
C VAL A 478 -3.55 1.78 1.07
N LEU A 479 -3.64 0.52 1.48
CA LEU A 479 -3.21 -0.60 0.65
C LEU A 479 -4.41 -1.26 -0.04
N LEU A 480 -4.37 -1.34 -1.37
CA LEU A 480 -5.41 -1.98 -2.18
C LEU A 480 -4.80 -3.07 -3.07
N SER A 481 -5.60 -4.09 -3.38
CA SER A 481 -5.22 -5.18 -4.28
C SER A 481 -5.16 -4.70 -5.73
N ARG A 482 -3.96 -4.64 -6.31
CA ARG A 482 -3.73 -4.24 -7.71
C ARG A 482 -3.60 -5.46 -8.60
N LEU A 483 -4.39 -5.56 -9.68
CA LEU A 483 -4.20 -6.61 -10.67
C LEU A 483 -2.91 -6.36 -11.49
N ASP A 484 -1.96 -7.29 -11.37
CA ASP A 484 -0.74 -7.31 -12.16
C ASP A 484 -0.85 -8.15 -13.44
N GLU A 485 0.12 -8.01 -14.35
CA GLU A 485 0.18 -8.75 -15.63
C GLU A 485 0.27 -10.27 -15.46
N SER A 486 0.74 -10.75 -14.31
CA SER A 486 0.82 -12.17 -14.00
C SER A 486 -0.50 -12.74 -13.45
N GLY A 487 -1.54 -11.90 -13.35
CA GLY A 487 -2.83 -12.26 -12.76
C GLY A 487 -2.83 -12.29 -11.24
N ARG A 488 -1.72 -11.90 -10.58
CA ARG A 488 -1.65 -11.75 -9.13
C ARG A 488 -2.24 -10.40 -8.70
N ARG A 489 -2.53 -10.27 -7.41
CA ARG A 489 -3.20 -9.09 -6.85
C ARG A 489 -2.47 -8.46 -5.67
N PRO A 490 -1.15 -8.20 -5.72
CA PRO A 490 -0.42 -7.71 -4.55
C PRO A 490 -1.03 -6.41 -4.01
N LEU A 491 -0.95 -6.24 -2.68
CA LEU A 491 -1.28 -4.99 -2.02
C LEU A 491 -0.27 -3.91 -2.42
N ALA A 492 -0.78 -2.76 -2.87
CA ALA A 492 0.03 -1.60 -3.26
C ALA A 492 -0.54 -0.31 -2.64
N PRO A 493 0.26 0.75 -2.47
CA PRO A 493 -0.17 1.99 -1.82
C PRO A 493 -0.94 2.94 -2.74
N TYR A 494 -1.99 3.53 -2.19
CA TYR A 494 -2.87 4.50 -2.85
C TYR A 494 -3.23 5.67 -1.94
N ASN A 495 -3.46 6.84 -2.53
CA ASN A 495 -4.29 7.88 -1.94
C ASN A 495 -5.72 7.72 -2.47
N LEU A 496 -6.71 7.82 -1.59
CA LEU A 496 -8.12 7.86 -1.98
C LEU A 496 -8.61 9.30 -1.90
N ILE A 497 -9.15 9.76 -3.02
CA ILE A 497 -9.85 11.04 -3.12
C ILE A 497 -11.34 10.76 -3.26
N VAL A 498 -12.15 11.38 -2.42
CA VAL A 498 -13.60 11.37 -2.54
C VAL A 498 -14.09 12.68 -3.14
N SER A 499 -15.04 12.61 -4.08
CA SER A 499 -15.68 13.78 -4.64
C SER A 499 -17.19 13.66 -4.57
N TRP A 500 -17.86 14.74 -4.17
CA TRP A 500 -19.31 14.87 -4.26
C TRP A 500 -19.68 15.97 -5.25
N PHE A 501 -20.67 15.70 -6.08
CA PHE A 501 -21.10 16.62 -7.14
C PHE A 501 -22.59 16.47 -7.43
N TRP A 502 -23.16 17.47 -8.09
CA TRP A 502 -24.55 17.45 -8.52
C TRP A 502 -24.69 16.83 -9.90
N VAL A 503 -25.69 15.97 -10.07
CA VAL A 503 -26.15 15.43 -11.35
C VAL A 503 -27.63 15.76 -11.54
N TYR A 504 -28.07 15.80 -12.79
CA TYR A 504 -29.46 16.04 -13.17
C TYR A 504 -29.87 15.12 -14.33
N ASP A 505 -31.17 14.96 -14.52
CA ASP A 505 -31.72 14.17 -15.64
C ASP A 505 -31.88 15.09 -16.86
N SER A 506 -30.90 15.05 -17.78
CA SER A 506 -31.01 15.70 -19.09
C SER A 506 -31.87 14.84 -20.02
N PRO A 507 -32.51 15.43 -21.06
CA PRO A 507 -33.12 14.67 -22.15
C PRO A 507 -32.17 13.64 -22.79
N ASP A 508 -30.86 13.89 -22.74
CA ASP A 508 -29.80 13.04 -23.31
C ASP A 508 -29.23 12.00 -22.30
N GLY A 509 -29.89 11.83 -21.16
CA GLY A 509 -29.49 10.97 -20.05
C GLY A 509 -28.93 11.73 -18.85
N VAL A 510 -28.49 11.02 -17.82
CA VAL A 510 -27.94 11.67 -16.61
C VAL A 510 -26.66 12.44 -16.97
N ARG A 511 -26.54 13.67 -16.49
CA ARG A 511 -25.35 14.53 -16.68
C ARG A 511 -24.92 15.18 -15.36
N PRO A 512 -23.62 15.48 -15.18
CA PRO A 512 -23.19 16.43 -14.16
C PRO A 512 -23.83 17.79 -14.40
N VAL A 513 -24.24 18.47 -13.33
CA VAL A 513 -24.63 19.88 -13.41
C VAL A 513 -23.41 20.69 -13.85
N ARG A 514 -23.53 21.57 -14.84
CA ARG A 514 -22.42 22.42 -15.29
C ARG A 514 -21.98 23.38 -14.20
N LEU A 515 -20.68 23.74 -14.15
CA LEU A 515 -20.20 24.64 -13.08
C LEU A 515 -20.98 25.95 -13.04
N ARG A 516 -21.27 26.55 -14.20
CA ARG A 516 -21.99 27.81 -14.27
C ARG A 516 -23.36 27.74 -13.60
N ASP A 517 -24.12 26.68 -13.87
CA ASP A 517 -25.46 26.52 -13.31
C ASP A 517 -25.38 26.27 -11.79
N LEU A 518 -24.34 25.56 -11.34
CA LEU A 518 -24.04 25.41 -9.92
C LEU A 518 -23.66 26.76 -9.27
N GLN A 519 -22.83 27.57 -9.92
CA GLN A 519 -22.48 28.92 -9.46
C GLN A 519 -23.72 29.80 -9.37
N ALA A 520 -24.62 29.79 -10.36
CA ALA A 520 -25.88 30.54 -10.32
C ALA A 520 -26.83 30.05 -9.20
N ALA A 521 -26.77 28.77 -8.84
CA ALA A 521 -27.52 28.24 -7.71
C ALA A 521 -26.99 28.72 -6.34
N TRP A 522 -25.71 29.07 -6.24
CA TRP A 522 -25.09 29.52 -4.98
C TRP A 522 -24.91 31.03 -4.86
N LEU A 523 -24.61 31.69 -5.97
CA LEU A 523 -24.13 33.06 -6.04
C LEU A 523 -25.09 33.97 -6.83
N GLU A 524 -25.25 35.20 -6.35
CA GLU A 524 -25.93 36.33 -7.01
C GLU A 524 -24.95 37.52 -6.95
N ASP A 525 -24.61 38.12 -8.10
CA ASP A 525 -23.67 39.25 -8.21
C ASP A 525 -22.30 39.02 -7.52
N ASN A 526 -21.72 37.82 -7.69
CA ASN A 526 -20.45 37.37 -7.06
C ASN A 526 -20.47 37.32 -5.52
N ALA A 527 -21.65 37.32 -4.90
CA ALA A 527 -21.84 37.09 -3.47
C ALA A 527 -22.79 35.91 -3.26
N TYR A 528 -22.81 35.34 -2.06
CA TYR A 528 -23.79 34.31 -1.73
C TYR A 528 -25.23 34.83 -1.85
N ALA A 529 -26.10 34.05 -2.50
CA ALA A 529 -27.50 34.40 -2.63
C ALA A 529 -28.13 34.64 -1.23
N PRO A 530 -29.04 35.62 -1.05
CA PRO A 530 -29.59 35.97 0.27
C PRO A 530 -30.31 34.81 0.98
N GLN A 531 -30.82 33.83 0.23
CA GLN A 531 -31.41 32.61 0.80
C GLN A 531 -30.36 31.65 1.36
N VAL A 532 -29.19 31.55 0.70
CA VAL A 532 -28.05 30.74 1.14
C VAL A 532 -27.49 31.32 2.43
N MET A 533 -27.17 32.62 2.47
CA MET A 533 -26.66 33.28 3.68
C MET A 533 -27.61 33.09 4.86
N ARG A 534 -28.92 33.34 4.69
CA ARG A 534 -29.89 33.19 5.78
C ARG A 534 -29.97 31.79 6.39
N LEU A 535 -29.61 30.75 5.63
CA LEU A 535 -29.72 29.36 6.07
C LEU A 535 -28.37 28.78 6.53
N PHE A 536 -27.26 29.22 5.94
CA PHE A 536 -25.92 28.69 6.22
C PHE A 536 -25.19 29.48 7.29
N ASP A 537 -25.35 30.81 7.34
CA ASP A 537 -24.72 31.71 8.32
C ASP A 537 -25.46 31.58 9.67
N SER A 538 -25.02 30.58 10.43
CA SER A 538 -25.62 30.20 11.71
C SER A 538 -25.21 31.14 12.82
N ASN A 539 -24.00 31.70 12.74
CA ASN A 539 -23.43 32.61 13.74
C ASN A 539 -23.81 34.09 13.47
N LYS A 540 -24.32 34.40 12.26
CA LYS A 540 -24.77 35.72 11.78
C LYS A 540 -23.64 36.75 11.65
N ASP A 541 -22.43 36.30 11.34
CA ASP A 541 -21.27 37.19 11.13
C ASP A 541 -21.14 37.69 9.68
N GLY A 542 -22.00 37.20 8.78
CA GLY A 542 -22.03 37.59 7.37
C GLY A 542 -21.00 36.89 6.50
N GLN A 543 -20.30 35.87 7.02
CA GLN A 543 -19.38 35.00 6.30
C GLN A 543 -19.81 33.54 6.47
N LEU A 544 -19.32 32.65 5.61
CA LEU A 544 -19.54 31.21 5.75
C LEU A 544 -18.19 30.54 5.98
N ASP A 545 -17.97 30.04 7.19
CA ASP A 545 -16.78 29.27 7.49
C ASP A 545 -16.91 27.79 7.05
N ALA A 546 -15.84 27.00 7.21
CA ALA A 546 -15.83 25.60 6.80
C ALA A 546 -16.78 24.69 7.62
N SER A 547 -17.28 25.14 8.77
CA SER A 547 -18.29 24.43 9.58
C SER A 547 -19.71 24.74 9.12
N GLU A 548 -19.94 25.96 8.61
CA GLU A 548 -21.23 26.42 8.11
C GLU A 548 -21.48 26.00 6.66
N LEU A 549 -20.45 26.09 5.82
CA LEU A 549 -20.45 25.74 4.40
C LEU A 549 -20.47 24.21 4.18
N ARG A 550 -21.57 23.58 4.60
CA ARG A 550 -21.81 22.12 4.52
C ARG A 550 -23.27 21.82 4.21
N LEU A 551 -23.53 20.79 3.40
CA LEU A 551 -24.87 20.21 3.25
C LEU A 551 -25.12 19.14 4.32
N ASP A 552 -25.31 19.57 5.56
CA ASP A 552 -25.47 18.72 6.74
C ASP A 552 -26.92 18.62 7.25
N THR A 553 -27.86 19.34 6.63
CA THR A 553 -29.30 19.27 6.96
C THR A 553 -30.15 19.16 5.70
N PRO A 554 -31.33 18.48 5.77
CA PRO A 554 -32.23 18.35 4.63
C PRO A 554 -32.65 19.71 4.04
N LYS A 555 -32.86 20.73 4.88
CA LYS A 555 -33.23 22.08 4.43
C LYS A 555 -32.16 22.75 3.56
N LYS A 556 -30.87 22.57 3.91
CA LYS A 556 -29.76 23.11 3.12
C LYS A 556 -29.71 22.45 1.75
N GLN A 557 -29.89 21.13 1.70
CA GLN A 557 -29.95 20.38 0.44
C GLN A 557 -31.16 20.81 -0.41
N GLU A 558 -32.36 20.86 0.17
CA GLU A 558 -33.59 21.26 -0.51
C GLU A 558 -33.49 22.67 -1.11
N LEU A 559 -32.84 23.61 -0.41
CA LEU A 559 -32.62 24.97 -0.92
C LEU A 559 -31.82 24.96 -2.22
N ILE A 560 -30.67 24.29 -2.23
CA ILE A 560 -29.79 24.25 -3.41
C ILE A 560 -30.43 23.45 -4.55
N ALA A 561 -31.06 22.32 -4.25
CA ALA A 561 -31.80 21.53 -5.24
C ALA A 561 -32.94 22.35 -5.87
N SER A 562 -33.71 23.09 -5.07
CA SER A 562 -34.78 23.97 -5.57
C SER A 562 -34.23 25.08 -6.47
N ARG A 563 -33.06 25.66 -6.14
CA ARG A 563 -32.43 26.70 -6.97
C ARG A 563 -31.92 26.12 -8.28
N LEU A 564 -31.33 24.92 -8.28
CA LEU A 564 -30.95 24.19 -9.49
C LEU A 564 -32.18 23.87 -10.37
N SER A 565 -33.28 23.41 -9.76
CA SER A 565 -34.53 23.17 -10.50
C SER A 565 -35.15 24.44 -11.08
N ALA A 566 -34.99 25.59 -10.41
CA ALA A 566 -35.43 26.87 -10.95
C ALA A 566 -34.66 27.29 -12.21
N LEU A 567 -33.46 26.73 -12.45
CA LEU A 567 -32.70 26.89 -13.70
C LEU A 567 -33.13 25.91 -14.80
N GLY A 568 -34.18 25.11 -14.58
CA GLY A 568 -34.71 24.14 -15.54
C GLY A 568 -34.07 22.75 -15.46
N LEU A 569 -33.18 22.50 -14.50
CA LEU A 569 -32.54 21.20 -14.29
C LEU A 569 -33.51 20.23 -13.63
N GLN A 570 -33.80 19.11 -14.30
CA GLN A 570 -34.74 18.11 -13.81
C GLN A 570 -34.07 17.19 -12.79
N ASN A 571 -34.75 16.95 -11.66
CA ASN A 571 -34.33 16.01 -10.61
C ASN A 571 -32.84 16.16 -10.19
N PRO A 572 -32.39 17.37 -9.80
CA PRO A 572 -31.02 17.59 -9.35
C PRO A 572 -30.78 16.82 -8.06
N ARG A 573 -29.70 16.02 -8.02
CA ARG A 573 -29.33 15.18 -6.88
C ARG A 573 -27.82 15.08 -6.75
N ILE A 574 -27.37 14.71 -5.55
CA ILE A 574 -25.96 14.56 -5.24
C ILE A 574 -25.52 13.13 -5.56
N GLN A 575 -24.32 13.00 -6.12
CA GLN A 575 -23.61 11.74 -6.28
C GLN A 575 -22.21 11.86 -5.66
N GLY A 576 -21.71 10.77 -5.07
CA GLY A 576 -20.37 10.69 -4.51
C GLY A 576 -19.56 9.59 -5.18
N GLU A 577 -18.29 9.85 -5.47
CA GLU A 577 -17.35 8.85 -6.01
C GLU A 577 -16.00 8.83 -5.29
N ILE A 578 -15.35 7.67 -5.25
CA ILE A 578 -14.01 7.47 -4.71
C ILE A 578 -13.08 7.04 -5.83
N GLN A 579 -12.05 7.86 -6.09
CA GLN A 579 -11.00 7.58 -7.06
C GLN A 579 -9.70 7.19 -6.34
N PRO A 580 -9.17 5.98 -6.57
CA PRO A 580 -7.83 5.62 -6.12
C PRO A 580 -6.75 6.23 -7.02
N TYR A 581 -5.71 6.79 -6.40
CA TYR A 581 -4.52 7.29 -7.06
C TYR A 581 -3.26 6.52 -6.65
N SER A 582 -2.56 5.91 -7.61
CA SER A 582 -1.37 5.09 -7.36
C SER A 582 -0.18 5.92 -6.85
N ILE A 583 0.49 5.39 -5.83
CA ILE A 583 1.73 5.95 -5.27
C ILE A 583 2.90 5.02 -5.64
N ASN A 584 3.88 5.53 -6.39
CA ASN A 584 5.06 4.80 -6.86
C ASN A 584 6.39 5.55 -6.61
N HIS A 585 6.32 6.81 -6.19
CA HIS A 585 7.43 7.69 -5.80
C HIS A 585 7.41 8.00 -4.30
N ASN A 586 8.46 8.68 -3.85
CA ASN A 586 8.84 8.89 -2.46
C ASN A 586 9.44 7.65 -1.80
N VAL A 587 10.09 6.82 -2.60
CA VAL A 587 10.70 5.56 -2.18
C VAL A 587 11.77 5.84 -1.14
N ALA A 588 11.62 5.22 0.02
CA ALA A 588 12.53 5.32 1.16
C ALA A 588 13.43 4.07 1.25
N ARG A 589 14.52 4.21 2.01
CA ARG A 589 15.47 3.12 2.27
C ARG A 589 15.92 3.10 3.73
N GLY A 590 16.55 2.00 4.13
CA GLY A 590 17.16 1.88 5.46
C GLY A 590 16.11 1.81 6.56
N GLU A 591 16.25 2.63 7.60
CA GLU A 591 15.33 2.71 8.73
C GLU A 591 13.96 3.32 8.38
N TRP A 592 13.88 4.04 7.26
CA TRP A 592 12.67 4.68 6.77
C TRP A 592 11.76 3.76 5.95
N ALA A 593 12.21 2.54 5.66
CA ALA A 593 11.42 1.48 5.06
C ALA A 593 10.97 0.48 6.13
N VAL A 594 9.82 -0.16 5.93
CA VAL A 594 9.27 -1.14 6.87
C VAL A 594 10.15 -2.39 6.92
N ARG A 595 10.78 -2.62 8.08
CA ARG A 595 11.58 -3.83 8.36
C ARG A 595 11.14 -4.59 9.60
N ASP A 596 10.31 -4.00 10.46
CA ASP A 596 9.72 -4.68 11.61
C ASP A 596 8.45 -5.42 11.17
N CYS A 597 8.48 -6.76 11.20
CA CYS A 597 7.35 -7.60 10.83
C CYS A 597 6.08 -7.27 11.63
N ARG A 598 6.20 -6.78 12.86
CA ARG A 598 5.04 -6.48 13.71
C ARG A 598 4.17 -5.36 13.15
N VAL A 599 4.73 -4.49 12.32
CA VAL A 599 3.99 -3.44 11.61
C VAL A 599 2.83 -4.05 10.80
N CYS A 600 3.01 -5.24 10.23
CA CYS A 600 1.95 -5.93 9.47
C CYS A 600 1.30 -7.08 10.25
N HIS A 601 2.03 -7.73 11.17
CA HIS A 601 1.58 -8.95 11.85
C HIS A 601 0.90 -8.72 13.21
N SER A 602 0.89 -7.49 13.73
CA SER A 602 0.18 -7.17 14.99
C SER A 602 -1.31 -6.85 14.78
N ASP A 603 -2.05 -6.71 15.87
CA ASP A 603 -3.46 -6.28 15.83
C ASP A 603 -3.60 -4.90 15.15
N ASN A 604 -2.64 -3.98 15.38
CA ASN A 604 -2.56 -2.67 14.75
C ASN A 604 -1.84 -2.72 13.38
N SER A 605 -2.21 -3.69 12.55
CA SER A 605 -1.56 -3.93 11.26
C SER A 605 -1.69 -2.73 10.32
N MET A 606 -0.56 -2.32 9.72
CA MET A 606 -0.49 -1.37 8.61
C MET A 606 -1.40 -1.78 7.44
N LEU A 607 -1.60 -3.08 7.23
CA LEU A 607 -2.43 -3.63 6.16
C LEU A 607 -3.92 -3.35 6.35
N ALA A 608 -4.35 -3.04 7.57
CA ALA A 608 -5.73 -2.78 7.94
C ALA A 608 -5.95 -1.37 8.51
N GLN A 609 -5.00 -0.46 8.34
CA GLN A 609 -5.13 0.89 8.86
C GLN A 609 -6.27 1.65 8.16
N PRO A 610 -7.21 2.25 8.90
CA PRO A 610 -8.28 3.04 8.32
C PRO A 610 -7.73 4.35 7.73
N MET A 611 -8.26 4.72 6.57
CA MET A 611 -7.99 6.01 5.94
C MET A 611 -9.21 6.91 6.06
N LYS A 612 -9.09 8.05 6.74
CA LYS A 612 -10.13 9.09 6.75
C LYS A 612 -10.29 9.68 5.36
N LEU A 613 -11.48 9.72 4.79
CA LEU A 613 -11.73 10.31 3.47
C LEU A 613 -12.21 11.75 3.56
N ALA A 614 -13.15 12.03 4.47
CA ALA A 614 -13.72 13.37 4.66
C ALA A 614 -14.17 13.59 6.11
N ASP A 615 -14.33 14.86 6.49
CA ASP A 615 -14.83 15.26 7.82
C ASP A 615 -16.33 15.06 8.01
N TYR A 616 -17.10 15.03 6.93
CA TYR A 616 -18.52 14.76 6.91
C TYR A 616 -18.92 14.14 5.56
N VAL A 617 -20.18 13.70 5.45
CA VAL A 617 -20.77 13.21 4.19
C VAL A 617 -21.91 14.14 3.77
N PRO A 618 -21.79 14.89 2.65
CA PRO A 618 -22.82 15.79 2.16
C PRO A 618 -24.15 15.06 1.93
N ALA A 619 -25.22 15.57 2.53
CA ALA A 619 -26.59 15.05 2.42
C ALA A 619 -26.71 13.53 2.74
N GLU A 620 -25.80 12.99 3.56
CA GLU A 620 -25.71 11.55 3.87
C GLU A 620 -25.51 10.65 2.63
N VAL A 621 -25.10 11.22 1.48
CA VAL A 621 -24.87 10.47 0.24
C VAL A 621 -23.53 9.75 0.30
N MET A 622 -23.58 8.45 0.60
CA MET A 622 -22.40 7.59 0.62
C MET A 622 -21.79 7.44 -0.78
N PRO A 623 -20.48 7.69 -0.93
CA PRO A 623 -19.82 7.60 -2.23
C PRO A 623 -19.55 6.14 -2.63
N ALA A 624 -19.40 5.90 -3.94
CA ALA A 624 -19.02 4.60 -4.49
C ALA A 624 -17.65 4.65 -5.17
N PHE A 625 -16.90 3.54 -5.16
CA PHE A 625 -15.66 3.45 -5.94
C PHE A 625 -15.96 3.52 -7.45
N VAL A 626 -15.10 4.22 -8.19
CA VAL A 626 -15.14 4.23 -9.65
C VAL A 626 -14.89 2.82 -10.21
N GLN A 627 -15.49 2.49 -11.34
CA GLN A 627 -15.51 1.12 -11.87
C GLN A 627 -14.34 0.79 -12.82
N ASP A 628 -13.68 1.80 -13.40
CA ASP A 628 -12.49 1.62 -14.26
C ASP A 628 -11.17 1.52 -13.49
N ALA A 629 -11.20 1.63 -12.17
CA ALA A 629 -9.98 1.47 -11.38
C ALA A 629 -9.46 0.03 -11.49
N ASN A 630 -8.16 -0.12 -11.74
CA ASN A 630 -7.53 -1.45 -11.85
C ASN A 630 -7.28 -2.18 -10.50
N VAL A 631 -7.95 -1.71 -9.45
CA VAL A 631 -7.84 -2.20 -8.07
C VAL A 631 -9.18 -2.74 -7.59
N THR A 632 -9.13 -3.67 -6.65
CA THR A 632 -10.34 -4.14 -5.96
C THR A 632 -10.43 -3.48 -4.59
N ALA A 633 -11.53 -2.76 -4.35
CA ALA A 633 -11.81 -2.11 -3.06
C ALA A 633 -12.42 -3.13 -2.08
N GLU A 634 -11.58 -3.89 -1.41
CA GLU A 634 -11.97 -4.99 -0.51
C GLU A 634 -12.07 -4.51 0.95
N GLY A 635 -12.75 -3.39 1.16
CA GLY A 635 -12.89 -2.74 2.46
C GLY A 635 -14.32 -2.25 2.68
N GLU A 636 -14.54 -1.54 3.79
CA GLU A 636 -15.83 -1.00 4.18
C GLU A 636 -15.75 0.51 4.37
N LEU A 637 -16.80 1.22 3.94
CA LEU A 637 -16.97 2.64 4.26
C LEU A 637 -17.69 2.75 5.60
N VAL A 638 -17.08 3.45 6.55
CA VAL A 638 -17.57 3.55 7.93
C VAL A 638 -17.64 5.00 8.35
N LEU A 639 -18.76 5.40 8.94
CA LEU A 639 -18.92 6.71 9.58
C LEU A 639 -18.49 6.63 11.05
N ARG A 640 -17.61 7.54 11.48
CA ARG A 640 -17.18 7.67 12.88
C ARG A 640 -17.22 9.13 13.28
N GLY A 641 -18.20 9.50 14.12
CA GLY A 641 -18.38 10.89 14.56
C GLY A 641 -18.64 11.86 13.41
N GLY A 642 -19.43 11.45 12.40
CA GLY A 642 -19.72 12.24 11.20
C GLY A 642 -18.68 12.09 10.08
N ALA A 643 -17.41 11.83 10.41
CA ALA A 643 -16.35 11.66 9.43
C ALA A 643 -16.43 10.31 8.70
N LEU A 644 -16.10 10.32 7.41
CA LEU A 644 -16.07 9.16 6.54
C LEU A 644 -14.68 8.51 6.56
N TYR A 645 -14.64 7.19 6.76
CA TYR A 645 -13.41 6.39 6.71
C TYR A 645 -13.56 5.24 5.72
N TYR A 646 -12.49 4.91 5.02
CA TYR A 646 -12.32 3.62 4.38
C TYR A 646 -11.54 2.69 5.31
N GLN A 647 -12.13 1.56 5.66
CA GLN A 647 -11.56 0.53 6.52
C GLN A 647 -11.20 -0.69 5.65
N PRO A 648 -9.91 -0.94 5.37
CA PRO A 648 -9.49 -2.14 4.67
C PRO A 648 -9.85 -3.40 5.46
N VAL A 649 -10.27 -4.46 4.77
CA VAL A 649 -10.57 -5.76 5.38
C VAL A 649 -9.71 -6.84 4.71
N VAL A 650 -8.49 -7.03 5.22
CA VAL A 650 -7.46 -7.92 4.66
C VAL A 650 -8.00 -9.34 4.39
N ALA A 651 -8.87 -9.87 5.25
CA ALA A 651 -9.44 -11.21 5.09
C ALA A 651 -10.39 -11.34 3.89
N LYS A 652 -11.11 -10.27 3.49
CA LYS A 652 -11.97 -10.26 2.30
C LYS A 652 -11.16 -10.39 1.00
N GLN A 653 -9.85 -10.16 1.08
CA GLN A 653 -8.89 -10.27 -0.02
C GLN A 653 -8.32 -11.69 -0.17
N GLY A 654 -8.86 -12.68 0.58
CA GLY A 654 -8.35 -14.04 0.62
C GLY A 654 -7.04 -14.22 1.40
N ARG A 655 -6.59 -13.17 2.11
CA ARG A 655 -5.31 -13.15 2.82
C ARG A 655 -5.46 -13.54 4.28
N TYR A 656 -4.48 -14.30 4.77
CA TYR A 656 -4.32 -14.58 6.19
C TYR A 656 -2.93 -14.15 6.66
N VAL A 657 -2.91 -13.14 7.52
CA VAL A 657 -1.69 -12.59 8.12
C VAL A 657 -1.60 -13.13 9.54
N PHE A 658 -0.56 -13.93 9.81
CA PHE A 658 -0.29 -14.46 11.15
C PHE A 658 -0.25 -13.33 12.19
N GLY A 659 -0.88 -13.56 13.36
CA GLY A 659 -1.01 -12.57 14.42
C GLY A 659 -2.16 -11.56 14.21
N HIS A 660 -2.38 -11.08 12.99
CA HIS A 660 -3.45 -10.11 12.71
C HIS A 660 -4.82 -10.78 12.46
N ASN A 661 -4.89 -11.80 11.60
CA ASN A 661 -6.17 -12.43 11.20
C ASN A 661 -6.61 -13.58 12.13
N ARG A 662 -6.37 -13.43 13.43
CA ARG A 662 -6.73 -14.46 14.42
C ARG A 662 -8.23 -14.69 14.46
N VAL A 663 -8.61 -15.94 14.71
CA VAL A 663 -10.02 -16.33 14.77
C VAL A 663 -10.43 -16.45 16.24
N ALA A 664 -11.15 -15.45 16.74
CA ALA A 664 -11.45 -15.32 18.16
C ALA A 664 -12.15 -16.53 18.78
N TRP A 665 -13.05 -17.20 18.05
CA TRP A 665 -13.76 -18.36 18.59
C TRP A 665 -12.83 -19.57 18.82
N VAL A 666 -11.78 -19.73 18.01
CA VAL A 666 -10.77 -20.77 18.20
C VAL A 666 -10.03 -20.54 19.51
N ASP A 667 -9.64 -19.29 19.78
CA ASP A 667 -9.00 -18.90 21.02
C ASP A 667 -9.92 -19.09 22.23
N TRP A 668 -11.20 -18.75 22.10
CA TRP A 668 -12.19 -18.96 23.17
C TRP A 668 -12.38 -20.44 23.48
N VAL A 669 -12.63 -21.28 22.46
CA VAL A 669 -12.84 -22.72 22.66
C VAL A 669 -11.58 -23.39 23.22
N GLY A 670 -10.41 -23.08 22.63
CA GLY A 670 -9.12 -23.61 23.09
C GLY A 670 -8.79 -23.17 24.51
N GLY A 671 -8.98 -21.90 24.81
CA GLY A 671 -8.77 -21.33 26.15
C GLY A 671 -9.71 -21.89 27.20
N LEU A 672 -11.01 -22.02 26.90
CA LEU A 672 -11.99 -22.63 27.80
C LEU A 672 -11.65 -24.10 28.09
N PHE A 673 -11.24 -24.86 27.07
CA PHE A 673 -10.80 -26.24 27.26
C PHE A 673 -9.55 -26.32 28.15
N PHE A 674 -8.55 -25.47 27.89
CA PHE A 674 -7.33 -25.40 28.69
C PHE A 674 -7.62 -25.04 30.16
N LEU A 675 -8.44 -24.01 30.40
CA LEU A 675 -8.86 -23.61 31.73
C LEU A 675 -9.70 -24.69 32.43
N GLY A 676 -10.55 -25.39 31.69
CA GLY A 676 -11.33 -26.53 32.20
C GLY A 676 -10.42 -27.65 32.69
N VAL A 677 -9.39 -28.02 31.92
CA VAL A 677 -8.38 -29.00 32.35
C VAL A 677 -7.61 -28.50 33.57
N LEU A 678 -7.19 -27.23 33.57
CA LEU A 678 -6.46 -26.64 34.71
C LEU A 678 -7.31 -26.64 35.99
N ALA A 679 -8.59 -26.26 35.90
CA ALA A 679 -9.53 -26.30 37.02
C ALA A 679 -9.79 -27.74 37.50
N GLY A 680 -9.94 -28.69 36.56
CA GLY A 680 -10.07 -30.11 36.87
C GLY A 680 -8.84 -30.64 37.62
N VAL A 681 -7.64 -30.31 37.15
CA VAL A 681 -6.35 -30.65 37.78
C VAL A 681 -6.23 -30.02 39.18
N ALA A 682 -6.54 -28.73 39.32
CA ALA A 682 -6.47 -28.03 40.59
C ALA A 682 -7.48 -28.58 41.61
N GLY A 683 -8.72 -28.83 41.18
CA GLY A 683 -9.76 -29.44 42.00
C GLY A 683 -9.40 -30.86 42.43
N HIS A 684 -9.01 -31.71 41.48
CA HIS A 684 -8.58 -33.08 41.77
C HIS A 684 -7.35 -33.10 42.68
N GLY A 685 -6.36 -32.22 42.47
CA GLY A 685 -5.19 -32.06 43.33
C GLY A 685 -5.54 -31.61 44.75
N THR A 686 -6.46 -30.65 44.88
CA THR A 686 -6.93 -30.15 46.19
C THR A 686 -7.63 -31.24 46.98
N VAL A 687 -8.55 -31.99 46.34
CA VAL A 687 -9.24 -33.09 47.01
C VAL A 687 -8.23 -34.17 47.43
N ARG A 688 -7.26 -34.53 46.58
CA ARG A 688 -6.18 -35.46 46.95
C ARG A 688 -5.34 -34.98 48.13
N PHE A 689 -5.02 -33.70 48.19
CA PHE A 689 -4.26 -33.11 49.30
C PHE A 689 -5.06 -33.15 50.61
N ILE A 690 -6.35 -32.79 50.56
CA ILE A 690 -7.23 -32.85 51.73
C ILE A 690 -7.43 -34.29 52.20
N THR A 691 -7.65 -35.25 51.30
CA THR A 691 -7.85 -36.65 51.70
C THR A 691 -6.57 -37.30 52.23
N SER A 692 -5.40 -36.96 51.69
CA SER A 692 -4.12 -37.50 52.16
C SER A 692 -3.73 -36.99 53.54
N THR A 693 -4.02 -35.73 53.86
CA THR A 693 -3.79 -35.16 55.22
C THR A 693 -4.66 -35.79 56.30
N ARG A 694 -5.79 -36.40 55.92
CA ARG A 694 -6.75 -37.03 56.85
C ARG A 694 -6.56 -38.54 57.01
N ARG A 695 -5.56 -39.16 56.37
CA ARG A 695 -5.37 -40.61 56.33
C ARG A 695 -4.02 -41.03 56.91
N ALA A 696 -4.00 -42.15 57.62
CA ALA A 696 -2.77 -42.84 58.00
C ALA A 696 -2.10 -43.40 56.74
N ARG A 697 -0.78 -43.22 56.59
CA ARG A 697 -0.02 -43.77 55.45
C ARG A 697 -0.07 -45.30 55.48
N HIS A 698 -0.76 -45.91 54.52
CA HIS A 698 -0.60 -47.34 54.23
C HIS A 698 0.74 -47.52 53.51
N ALA A 699 1.66 -48.27 54.11
CA ALA A 699 2.93 -48.62 53.50
C ALA A 699 2.76 -49.92 52.71
N MET A 700 2.55 -49.82 51.41
CA MET A 700 2.57 -51.00 50.54
C MET A 700 4.03 -51.34 50.18
N PRO A 701 4.38 -52.63 50.08
CA PRO A 701 5.72 -53.05 49.68
C PRO A 701 6.00 -52.62 48.22
N LEU A 702 7.16 -51.98 48.00
CA LEU A 702 7.59 -51.49 46.70
C LEU A 702 8.75 -52.32 46.16
N LYS A 703 8.70 -52.65 44.87
CA LYS A 703 9.76 -53.33 44.13
C LYS A 703 10.36 -52.43 43.07
N ARG A 704 11.69 -52.36 43.00
CA ARG A 704 12.40 -51.55 42.02
C ARG A 704 12.57 -52.30 40.69
N VAL A 705 12.00 -51.78 39.61
CA VAL A 705 12.02 -52.38 38.27
C VAL A 705 12.57 -51.40 37.24
N TYR A 706 13.40 -51.89 36.32
CA TYR A 706 13.89 -51.08 35.19
C TYR A 706 12.84 -51.08 34.07
N ILE A 707 12.18 -49.93 33.86
CA ILE A 707 11.03 -49.82 32.95
C ILE A 707 11.37 -49.05 31.68
N TYR A 708 12.17 -47.98 31.77
CA TYR A 708 12.44 -47.08 30.64
C TYR A 708 13.90 -47.15 30.22
N ALA A 709 14.16 -47.53 28.96
CA ALA A 709 15.50 -47.59 28.39
C ALA A 709 16.11 -46.19 28.17
N VAL A 710 17.44 -46.11 28.03
CA VAL A 710 18.15 -44.83 27.82
C VAL A 710 17.62 -44.08 26.60
N TYR A 711 17.40 -44.80 25.49
CA TYR A 711 16.84 -44.23 24.26
C TYR A 711 15.44 -43.64 24.49
N GLU A 712 14.53 -44.37 25.13
CA GLU A 712 13.16 -43.93 25.41
C GLU A 712 13.15 -42.65 26.26
N ARG A 713 14.04 -42.56 27.25
CA ARG A 713 14.19 -41.36 28.08
C ARG A 713 14.68 -40.16 27.29
N PHE A 714 15.75 -40.35 26.50
CA PHE A 714 16.27 -39.28 25.66
C PHE A 714 15.22 -38.78 24.66
N TRP A 715 14.57 -39.70 23.94
CA TRP A 715 13.51 -39.40 22.99
C TRP A 715 12.37 -38.60 23.63
N HIS A 716 11.89 -39.04 24.79
CA HIS A 716 10.80 -38.38 25.51
C HIS A 716 11.17 -36.96 25.94
N TRP A 717 12.35 -36.76 26.55
CA TRP A 717 12.75 -35.44 27.03
C TRP A 717 13.05 -34.47 25.87
N LEU A 718 13.70 -34.95 24.80
CA LEU A 718 13.87 -34.16 23.58
C LEU A 718 12.53 -33.73 23.01
N GLN A 719 11.57 -34.66 22.91
CA GLN A 719 10.21 -34.35 22.45
C GLN A 719 9.50 -33.35 23.37
N THR A 720 9.62 -33.53 24.69
CA THR A 720 9.00 -32.65 25.69
C THR A 720 9.50 -31.22 25.55
N PHE A 721 10.83 -31.01 25.57
CA PHE A 721 11.40 -29.67 25.41
C PHE A 721 11.03 -29.04 24.08
N THR A 722 11.04 -29.82 23.00
CA THR A 722 10.70 -29.33 21.66
C THR A 722 9.24 -28.89 21.57
N ILE A 723 8.29 -29.67 22.09
CA ILE A 723 6.86 -29.33 22.08
C ILE A 723 6.59 -28.09 22.94
N VAL A 724 7.20 -27.99 24.14
CA VAL A 724 7.03 -26.82 25.01
C VAL A 724 7.55 -25.56 24.32
N LEU A 725 8.72 -25.63 23.68
CA LEU A 725 9.26 -24.50 22.91
C LEU A 725 8.39 -24.16 21.69
N LEU A 726 7.82 -25.16 21.00
CA LEU A 726 6.87 -24.94 19.90
C LEU A 726 5.60 -24.24 20.36
N LEU A 727 5.02 -24.64 21.50
CA LEU A 727 3.85 -23.97 22.06
C LEU A 727 4.18 -22.52 22.45
N PHE A 728 5.34 -22.30 23.08
CA PHE A 728 5.76 -20.95 23.47
C PHE A 728 5.99 -20.04 22.26
N THR A 729 6.77 -20.50 21.28
CA THR A 729 7.03 -19.75 20.04
C THR A 729 5.76 -19.57 19.20
N GLY A 730 4.90 -20.58 19.14
CA GLY A 730 3.60 -20.52 18.46
C GLY A 730 2.67 -19.49 19.11
N LEU A 731 2.65 -19.39 20.44
CA LEU A 731 1.90 -18.36 21.16
C LEU A 731 2.41 -16.96 20.86
N ILE A 732 3.72 -16.77 20.74
CA ILE A 732 4.31 -15.48 20.36
C ILE A 732 3.95 -15.10 18.91
N ILE A 733 4.01 -16.04 17.97
CA ILE A 733 3.60 -15.82 16.57
C ILE A 733 2.10 -15.51 16.50
N HIS A 734 1.30 -16.18 17.32
CA HIS A 734 -0.13 -15.96 17.41
C HIS A 734 -0.47 -14.64 18.09
N ARG A 735 0.28 -14.15 19.08
CA ARG A 735 -0.01 -12.89 19.79
C ARG A 735 1.23 -11.99 19.87
N PRO A 736 1.72 -11.45 18.75
CA PRO A 736 2.97 -10.68 18.74
C PRO A 736 2.87 -9.36 19.51
N ASP A 737 1.65 -8.86 19.74
CA ASP A 737 1.35 -7.66 20.54
C ASP A 737 1.70 -7.85 22.03
N LEU A 738 1.49 -9.05 22.58
CA LEU A 738 1.75 -9.34 24.00
C LEU A 738 3.24 -9.58 24.30
N PHE A 739 4.03 -9.90 23.27
CA PHE A 739 5.40 -10.41 23.42
C PHE A 739 6.44 -9.53 22.70
N GLY A 740 6.28 -8.21 22.78
CA GLY A 740 7.09 -7.22 22.07
C GLY A 740 8.59 -7.20 22.35
N ILE A 741 9.09 -7.98 23.33
CA ILE A 741 10.53 -8.14 23.60
C ILE A 741 11.23 -9.09 22.61
N PHE A 742 10.48 -9.98 21.96
CA PHE A 742 11.04 -10.98 21.06
C PHE A 742 11.04 -10.49 19.60
N SER A 743 12.09 -10.86 18.85
CA SER A 743 12.14 -10.65 17.41
C SER A 743 11.15 -11.60 16.71
N PHE A 744 10.15 -11.06 16.02
CA PHE A 744 9.14 -11.87 15.32
C PHE A 744 9.78 -12.84 14.31
N ASN A 745 10.70 -12.34 13.47
CA ASN A 745 11.46 -13.18 12.54
C ASN A 745 12.22 -14.30 13.30
N GLY A 746 12.98 -13.93 14.34
CA GLY A 746 13.74 -14.90 15.12
C GLY A 746 12.86 -16.00 15.71
N VAL A 747 11.68 -15.65 16.22
CA VAL A 747 10.71 -16.62 16.76
C VAL A 747 10.19 -17.56 15.68
N VAL A 748 9.86 -17.06 14.48
CA VAL A 748 9.42 -17.90 13.34
C VAL A 748 10.52 -18.90 12.96
N ILE A 749 11.79 -18.45 12.89
CA ILE A 749 12.92 -19.34 12.60
C ILE A 749 13.04 -20.42 13.68
N VAL A 750 13.03 -20.04 14.96
CA VAL A 750 13.13 -21.01 16.07
C VAL A 750 11.96 -21.99 16.03
N HIS A 751 10.74 -21.53 15.78
CA HIS A 751 9.56 -22.39 15.65
C HIS A 751 9.76 -23.44 14.56
N ASN A 752 10.20 -23.03 13.38
CA ASN A 752 10.44 -23.95 12.25
C ASN A 752 11.58 -24.94 12.53
N VAL A 753 12.67 -24.50 13.16
CA VAL A 753 13.78 -25.39 13.54
C VAL A 753 13.30 -26.42 14.57
N MET A 754 12.54 -26.01 15.59
CA MET A 754 11.95 -26.93 16.56
C MET A 754 10.97 -27.90 15.89
N ALA A 755 10.17 -27.44 14.93
CA ALA A 755 9.23 -28.28 14.18
C ALA A 755 9.98 -29.35 13.37
N ALA A 756 11.09 -28.98 12.71
CA ALA A 756 11.94 -29.92 12.00
C ALA A 756 12.58 -30.95 12.94
N ILE A 757 13.09 -30.52 14.10
CA ILE A 757 13.63 -31.42 15.13
C ILE A 757 12.54 -32.40 15.60
N LEU A 758 11.33 -31.91 15.87
CA LEU A 758 10.21 -32.75 16.28
C LEU A 758 9.84 -33.77 15.19
N ALA A 759 9.78 -33.35 13.94
CA ALA A 759 9.47 -34.24 12.81
C ALA A 759 10.52 -35.34 12.63
N ILE A 760 11.81 -34.99 12.70
CA ILE A 760 12.92 -35.96 12.64
C ILE A 760 12.85 -36.91 13.84
N ASN A 761 12.65 -36.38 15.05
CA ASN A 761 12.56 -37.18 16.27
C ASN A 761 11.36 -38.15 16.23
N ALA A 762 10.20 -37.69 15.73
CA ALA A 762 9.02 -38.52 15.54
C ALA A 762 9.24 -39.62 14.49
N PHE A 763 9.90 -39.30 13.37
CA PHE A 763 10.24 -40.28 12.34
C PHE A 763 11.20 -41.36 12.86
N LEU A 764 12.28 -40.95 13.54
CA LEU A 764 13.25 -41.88 14.14
C LEU A 764 12.59 -42.76 15.20
N SER A 765 11.68 -42.20 15.99
CA SER A 765 10.91 -42.95 16.99
C SER A 765 9.97 -43.94 16.35
N PHE A 766 9.22 -43.54 15.32
CA PHE A 766 8.37 -44.45 14.56
C PHE A 766 9.17 -45.62 13.99
N PHE A 767 10.33 -45.33 13.38
CA PHE A 767 11.23 -46.35 12.86
C PHE A 767 11.74 -47.29 13.97
N TYR A 768 12.18 -46.75 15.11
CA TYR A 768 12.64 -47.56 16.25
C TYR A 768 11.53 -48.50 16.75
N HIS A 769 10.31 -48.00 16.96
CA HIS A 769 9.20 -48.80 17.48
C HIS A 769 8.69 -49.83 16.47
N LEU A 770 8.82 -49.54 15.17
CA LEU A 770 8.49 -50.48 14.10
C LEU A 770 9.52 -51.63 14.05
N VAL A 771 10.82 -51.33 14.11
CA VAL A 771 11.90 -52.32 14.03
C VAL A 771 12.02 -53.15 15.31
N SER A 772 11.85 -52.54 16.49
CA SER A 772 11.90 -53.24 17.78
C SER A 772 10.65 -54.10 18.06
N GLY A 773 9.57 -53.91 17.30
CA GLY A 773 8.28 -54.56 17.55
C GLY A 773 7.51 -53.99 18.75
N GLU A 774 8.07 -52.98 19.42
CA GLU A 774 7.45 -52.31 20.57
C GLU A 774 6.16 -51.55 20.18
N ILE A 775 5.92 -51.29 18.90
CA ILE A 775 4.68 -50.64 18.42
C ILE A 775 3.39 -51.31 18.92
N ARG A 776 3.44 -52.62 19.22
CA ARG A 776 2.32 -53.40 19.76
C ARG A 776 1.81 -52.87 21.11
N GLN A 777 2.64 -52.16 21.88
CA GLN A 777 2.25 -51.60 23.19
C GLN A 777 1.28 -50.40 23.08
N PHE A 778 1.22 -49.76 21.90
CA PHE A 778 0.38 -48.59 21.62
C PHE A 778 -0.94 -48.92 20.92
N ILE A 779 -1.16 -50.19 20.54
CA ILE A 779 -2.38 -50.63 19.85
C ILE A 779 -3.37 -51.19 20.89
N PRO A 780 -4.56 -50.59 21.06
CA PRO A 780 -5.60 -51.12 21.93
C PRO A 780 -6.03 -52.53 21.49
N ARG A 781 -6.14 -53.49 22.42
CA ARG A 781 -6.70 -54.81 22.11
C ARG A 781 -8.22 -54.69 21.98
N PRO A 782 -8.85 -55.14 20.88
CA PRO A 782 -10.28 -54.90 20.65
C PRO A 782 -11.22 -55.59 21.66
N TYR A 783 -10.77 -56.64 22.35
CA TYR A 783 -11.57 -57.35 23.34
C TYR A 783 -11.24 -56.90 24.78
N GLY A 784 -12.25 -56.45 25.53
CA GLY A 784 -12.14 -56.06 26.96
C GLY A 784 -11.53 -54.68 27.25
N PHE A 785 -11.15 -53.91 26.23
CA PHE A 785 -10.54 -52.59 26.41
C PHE A 785 -11.47 -51.56 27.06
N PHE A 786 -12.74 -51.51 26.63
CA PHE A 786 -13.72 -50.56 27.18
C PHE A 786 -14.00 -50.82 28.66
N ASP A 787 -14.13 -52.09 29.06
CA ASP A 787 -14.32 -52.47 30.47
C ASP A 787 -13.11 -52.05 31.31
N GLN A 788 -11.90 -52.33 30.84
CA GLN A 788 -10.66 -51.93 31.52
C GLN A 788 -10.48 -50.40 31.58
N ALA A 789 -10.90 -49.67 30.55
CA ALA A 789 -10.89 -48.21 30.53
C ALA A 789 -11.90 -47.60 31.52
N ILE A 790 -13.08 -48.21 31.66
CA ILE A 790 -14.09 -47.78 32.66
C ILE A 790 -13.57 -48.04 34.09
N VAL A 791 -12.92 -49.18 34.34
CA VAL A 791 -12.27 -49.46 35.64
C VAL A 791 -11.19 -48.42 35.95
N GLN A 792 -10.33 -48.11 34.98
CA GLN A 792 -9.31 -47.08 35.14
C GLN A 792 -9.92 -45.68 35.40
N ALA A 793 -11.02 -45.35 34.72
CA ALA A 793 -11.71 -44.07 34.91
C ALA A 793 -12.34 -43.98 36.30
N LYS A 794 -13.00 -45.04 36.79
CA LYS A 794 -13.54 -45.10 38.15
C LYS A 794 -12.46 -44.92 39.21
N TYR A 795 -11.27 -45.50 39.00
CA TYR A 795 -10.13 -45.30 39.89
C TYR A 795 -9.75 -43.82 39.98
N TYR A 796 -9.51 -43.12 38.86
CA TYR A 796 -9.16 -41.71 38.90
C TYR A 796 -10.28 -40.81 39.43
N LEU A 797 -11.55 -41.15 39.19
CA LEU A 797 -12.68 -40.33 39.67
C LEU A 797 -13.03 -40.55 41.15
N GLN A 798 -12.72 -41.73 41.71
CA GLN A 798 -13.15 -42.11 43.06
C GLN A 798 -12.09 -42.89 43.85
N GLY A 799 -11.54 -43.96 43.26
CA GLY A 799 -10.63 -44.90 43.95
C GLY A 799 -9.35 -44.26 44.48
N ILE A 800 -8.76 -43.33 43.72
CA ILE A 800 -7.54 -42.60 44.12
C ILE A 800 -7.75 -41.74 45.37
N PHE A 801 -8.95 -41.17 45.55
CA PHE A 801 -9.30 -40.44 46.77
C PHE A 801 -9.55 -41.38 47.95
N LYS A 802 -9.92 -42.63 47.63
CA LYS A 802 -10.10 -43.73 48.58
C LYS A 802 -8.81 -44.49 48.90
N GLY A 803 -7.67 -44.14 48.31
CA GLY A 803 -6.40 -44.82 48.54
C GLY A 803 -6.41 -46.29 48.14
N GLU A 804 -7.30 -46.66 47.22
CA GLU A 804 -7.35 -48.00 46.63
C GLU A 804 -6.05 -48.25 45.83
N PRO A 805 -5.59 -49.50 45.69
CA PRO A 805 -4.43 -49.82 44.85
C PRO A 805 -4.72 -49.52 43.38
N HIS A 806 -3.67 -49.23 42.60
CA HIS A 806 -3.85 -48.93 41.17
C HIS A 806 -4.34 -50.19 40.43
N PRO A 807 -5.42 -50.12 39.62
CA PRO A 807 -6.11 -51.31 39.07
C PRO A 807 -5.31 -52.13 38.05
N PHE A 808 -4.17 -51.61 37.59
CA PHE A 808 -3.28 -52.31 36.66
C PHE A 808 -1.83 -52.09 37.07
N GLU A 809 -1.09 -53.19 37.20
CA GLU A 809 0.35 -53.18 37.47
C GLU A 809 1.13 -52.70 36.23
N LYS A 810 2.16 -51.87 36.45
CA LYS A 810 3.11 -51.50 35.40
C LYS A 810 4.19 -52.57 35.26
N ARG A 811 4.31 -53.13 34.06
CA ARG A 811 5.38 -54.10 33.73
C ARG A 811 6.21 -53.59 32.55
N PRO A 812 7.47 -54.06 32.37
CA PRO A 812 8.29 -53.68 31.23
C PRO A 812 7.64 -53.95 29.86
N ASP A 813 6.78 -54.97 29.76
CA ASP A 813 6.01 -55.35 28.56
C ASP A 813 4.61 -54.71 28.49
N ARG A 814 4.16 -54.04 29.55
CA ARG A 814 2.87 -53.32 29.64
C ARG A 814 3.06 -52.03 30.45
N LYS A 815 3.66 -51.03 29.79
CA LYS A 815 4.03 -49.73 30.42
C LYS A 815 2.87 -48.75 30.56
N LEU A 816 1.78 -48.96 29.82
CA LEU A 816 0.66 -48.02 29.69
C LEU A 816 -0.64 -48.62 30.24
N ASN A 817 -1.40 -47.82 31.00
CA ASN A 817 -2.75 -48.17 31.38
C ASN A 817 -3.74 -47.97 30.20
N PRO A 818 -4.96 -48.55 30.23
CA PRO A 818 -5.91 -48.48 29.11
C PRO A 818 -6.28 -47.05 28.70
N LEU A 819 -6.41 -46.12 29.65
CA LEU A 819 -6.74 -44.72 29.37
C LEU A 819 -5.54 -43.97 28.75
N GLN A 820 -4.32 -44.28 29.19
CA GLN A 820 -3.08 -43.79 28.61
C GLN A 820 -2.88 -44.37 27.20
N GLN A 821 -3.18 -45.65 26.96
CA GLN A 821 -3.14 -46.25 25.62
C GLN A 821 -4.11 -45.54 24.67
N ALA A 822 -5.35 -45.26 25.10
CA ALA A 822 -6.30 -44.46 24.32
C ALA A 822 -5.73 -43.07 23.98
N THR A 823 -5.14 -42.42 24.99
CA THR A 823 -4.60 -41.07 24.88
C THR A 823 -3.40 -41.01 23.95
N TYR A 824 -2.43 -41.92 24.09
CA TYR A 824 -1.28 -42.03 23.20
C TYR A 824 -1.68 -42.44 21.79
N PHE A 825 -2.69 -43.31 21.63
CA PHE A 825 -3.25 -43.62 20.32
C PHE A 825 -3.79 -42.37 19.63
N ALA A 826 -4.62 -41.58 20.33
CA ALA A 826 -5.15 -40.32 19.81
C ALA A 826 -4.04 -39.30 19.50
N ILE A 827 -3.04 -39.18 20.36
CA ILE A 827 -1.94 -38.23 20.15
C ILE A 827 -1.07 -38.63 18.96
N LEU A 828 -0.61 -39.88 18.92
CA LEU A 828 0.35 -40.34 17.91
C LEU A 828 -0.28 -40.52 16.53
N ASN A 829 -1.58 -40.85 16.46
CA ASN A 829 -2.25 -41.12 15.18
C ASN A 829 -3.19 -40.00 14.72
N VAL A 830 -3.55 -39.06 15.59
CA VAL A 830 -4.47 -37.96 15.23
C VAL A 830 -3.82 -36.60 15.50
N LEU A 831 -3.59 -36.22 16.76
CA LEU A 831 -3.17 -34.84 17.07
C LEU A 831 -1.79 -34.51 16.49
N LEU A 832 -0.78 -35.35 16.72
CA LEU A 832 0.60 -35.10 16.26
C LEU A 832 0.70 -35.12 14.73
N PRO A 833 0.12 -36.10 14.01
CA PRO A 833 0.07 -36.05 12.54
C PRO A 833 -0.67 -34.82 12.01
N LEU A 834 -1.80 -34.42 12.61
CA LEU A 834 -2.53 -33.24 12.17
C LEU A 834 -1.75 -31.95 12.41
N GLN A 835 -1.11 -31.80 13.58
CA GLN A 835 -0.24 -30.65 13.88
C GLN A 835 0.95 -30.60 12.91
N GLY A 836 1.59 -31.75 12.66
CA GLY A 836 2.71 -31.87 11.73
C GLY A 836 2.30 -31.56 10.30
N LEU A 837 1.19 -32.13 9.82
CA LEU A 837 0.68 -31.93 8.46
C LEU A 837 0.31 -30.46 8.22
N THR A 838 -0.46 -29.85 9.12
CA THR A 838 -0.83 -28.43 9.01
C THR A 838 0.41 -27.53 9.06
N GLY A 839 1.38 -27.82 9.95
CA GLY A 839 2.64 -27.09 10.02
C GLY A 839 3.50 -27.22 8.77
N ILE A 840 3.62 -28.42 8.20
CA ILE A 840 4.36 -28.67 6.95
C ILE A 840 3.69 -27.94 5.76
N LEU A 841 2.36 -27.98 5.66
CA LEU A 841 1.63 -27.27 4.61
C LEU A 841 1.80 -25.75 4.72
N MET A 842 1.74 -25.21 5.93
CA MET A 842 2.00 -23.78 6.19
C MET A 842 3.46 -23.40 5.88
N TRP A 843 4.43 -24.21 6.30
CA TRP A 843 5.85 -24.00 5.99
C TRP A 843 6.12 -24.08 4.48
N GLY A 844 5.45 -25.02 3.80
CA GLY A 844 5.59 -25.27 2.37
C GLY A 844 4.84 -24.29 1.46
N VAL A 845 4.07 -23.32 2.00
CA VAL A 845 3.18 -22.46 1.20
C VAL A 845 3.92 -21.71 0.08
N GLN A 846 5.16 -21.28 0.34
CA GLN A 846 5.99 -20.60 -0.66
C GLN A 846 6.42 -21.51 -1.83
N GLN A 847 6.52 -22.82 -1.60
CA GLN A 847 7.00 -23.79 -2.60
C GLN A 847 5.84 -24.53 -3.29
N TRP A 848 4.78 -24.83 -2.55
CA TRP A 848 3.63 -25.60 -3.03
C TRP A 848 2.29 -24.91 -2.68
N PRO A 849 2.07 -23.66 -3.11
CA PRO A 849 0.86 -22.89 -2.75
C PRO A 849 -0.41 -23.63 -3.16
N GLN A 850 -0.43 -24.21 -4.37
CA GLN A 850 -1.60 -24.94 -4.88
C GLN A 850 -2.04 -26.13 -4.01
N ILE A 851 -1.11 -26.79 -3.30
CA ILE A 851 -1.45 -27.90 -2.40
C ILE A 851 -2.13 -27.36 -1.14
N ALA A 852 -1.60 -26.27 -0.58
CA ALA A 852 -2.21 -25.60 0.56
C ALA A 852 -3.60 -25.04 0.21
N ASP A 853 -3.75 -24.42 -0.96
CA ASP A 853 -5.00 -23.81 -1.40
C ASP A 853 -6.13 -24.82 -1.58
N ARG A 854 -5.83 -26.04 -2.06
CA ARG A 854 -6.82 -27.15 -2.16
C ARG A 854 -7.38 -27.57 -0.80
N LEU A 855 -6.65 -27.30 0.28
CA LEU A 855 -7.05 -27.60 1.65
C LEU A 855 -7.58 -26.34 2.37
N GLY A 856 -7.94 -25.29 1.63
CA GLY A 856 -8.49 -24.04 2.17
C GLY A 856 -7.47 -22.94 2.46
N GLY A 857 -6.19 -23.15 2.10
CA GLY A 857 -5.12 -22.16 2.24
C GLY A 857 -4.82 -21.78 3.68
N LEU A 858 -4.04 -20.70 3.87
CA LEU A 858 -3.74 -20.17 5.20
C LEU A 858 -5.00 -19.77 6.03
N PRO A 859 -6.08 -19.23 5.43
CA PRO A 859 -7.31 -18.93 6.18
C PRO A 859 -7.92 -20.12 6.94
N PHE A 860 -7.74 -21.34 6.44
CA PHE A 860 -8.17 -22.56 7.13
C PHE A 860 -7.05 -23.21 7.95
N LEU A 861 -5.87 -23.36 7.36
CA LEU A 861 -4.75 -24.10 7.97
C LEU A 861 -4.29 -23.47 9.29
N ALA A 862 -4.17 -22.14 9.35
CA ALA A 862 -3.62 -21.47 10.52
C ALA A 862 -4.55 -21.51 11.74
N PRO A 863 -5.87 -21.24 11.64
CA PRO A 863 -6.80 -21.45 12.75
C PRO A 863 -6.86 -22.91 13.21
N PHE A 864 -6.83 -23.86 12.27
CA PHE A 864 -6.87 -25.28 12.61
C PHE A 864 -5.59 -25.75 13.32
N HIS A 865 -4.41 -25.29 12.87
CA HIS A 865 -3.13 -25.54 13.54
C HIS A 865 -3.11 -24.96 14.96
N SER A 866 -3.70 -23.78 15.16
CA SER A 866 -3.81 -23.12 16.46
C SER A 866 -4.76 -23.87 17.41
N LEU A 867 -5.88 -24.39 16.89
CA LEU A 867 -6.81 -25.23 17.66
C LEU A 867 -6.13 -26.51 18.18
N ILE A 868 -5.39 -27.21 17.32
CA ILE A 868 -4.68 -28.43 17.72
C ILE A 868 -3.57 -28.11 18.75
N ALA A 869 -2.89 -26.97 18.61
CA ALA A 869 -1.91 -26.50 19.58
C ALA A 869 -2.52 -26.26 20.97
N TRP A 870 -3.73 -25.67 21.05
CA TRP A 870 -4.48 -25.54 22.31
C TRP A 870 -4.76 -26.89 22.97
N LEU A 871 -5.18 -27.89 22.18
CA LEU A 871 -5.42 -29.25 22.68
C LEU A 871 -4.13 -29.90 23.20
N PHE A 872 -3.00 -29.69 22.52
CA PHE A 872 -1.69 -30.14 23.00
C PHE A 872 -1.28 -29.48 24.31
N GLY A 873 -1.47 -28.17 24.43
CA GLY A 873 -1.20 -27.44 25.67
C GLY A 873 -2.03 -27.99 26.84
N ALA A 874 -3.32 -28.22 26.63
CA ALA A 874 -4.21 -28.81 27.63
C ALA A 874 -3.80 -30.26 27.99
N PHE A 875 -3.44 -31.06 26.99
CA PHE A 875 -2.91 -32.40 27.21
C PHE A 875 -1.65 -32.39 28.08
N ILE A 876 -0.69 -31.49 27.84
CA ILE A 876 0.55 -31.42 28.63
C ILE A 876 0.25 -31.12 30.10
N VAL A 877 -0.66 -30.18 30.37
CA VAL A 877 -1.08 -29.87 31.76
C VAL A 877 -1.66 -31.10 32.44
N GLY A 878 -2.60 -31.79 31.77
CA GLY A 878 -3.19 -33.02 32.30
C GLY A 878 -2.17 -34.15 32.45
N HIS A 879 -1.27 -34.32 31.47
CA HIS A 879 -0.24 -35.35 31.46
C HIS A 879 0.74 -35.17 32.62
N VAL A 880 1.32 -33.98 32.77
CA VAL A 880 2.23 -33.66 33.87
C VAL A 880 1.54 -33.87 35.21
N TYR A 881 0.28 -33.45 35.35
CA TYR A 881 -0.49 -33.71 36.56
C TYR A 881 -0.63 -35.20 36.87
N LEU A 882 -1.01 -36.03 35.88
CA LEU A 882 -1.17 -37.47 36.08
C LEU A 882 0.15 -38.14 36.49
N THR A 883 1.32 -37.63 36.09
CA THR A 883 2.61 -38.16 36.59
C THR A 883 2.82 -37.94 38.10
N THR A 884 2.07 -37.04 38.72
CA THR A 884 2.10 -36.79 40.18
C THR A 884 1.12 -37.67 40.97
N THR A 885 0.46 -38.62 40.30
CA THR A 885 -0.57 -39.49 40.90
C THR A 885 -0.03 -40.80 41.47
N GLY A 886 1.28 -41.05 41.39
CA GLY A 886 1.93 -42.22 41.99
C GLY A 886 2.06 -42.16 43.52
N HIS A 887 2.72 -43.17 44.10
CA HIS A 887 2.96 -43.28 45.55
C HIS A 887 3.67 -42.07 46.15
N GLU A 888 4.58 -41.45 45.38
CA GLU A 888 5.12 -40.12 45.64
C GLU A 888 4.86 -39.17 44.46
N PRO A 889 4.67 -37.86 44.70
CA PRO A 889 4.39 -36.89 43.63
C PRO A 889 5.44 -36.82 42.52
N LEU A 890 6.68 -37.22 42.78
CA LEU A 890 7.77 -37.21 41.80
C LEU A 890 8.19 -38.62 41.33
N ALA A 891 7.55 -39.69 41.83
CA ALA A 891 7.98 -41.07 41.56
C ALA A 891 8.03 -41.38 40.07
N SER A 892 6.96 -41.10 39.32
CA SER A 892 6.92 -41.36 37.88
C SER A 892 7.83 -40.42 37.08
N ILE A 893 8.04 -39.19 37.54
CA ILE A 893 8.98 -38.25 36.91
C ILE A 893 10.43 -38.75 37.08
N LYS A 894 10.79 -39.17 38.30
CA LYS A 894 12.09 -39.78 38.63
C LYS A 894 12.31 -41.06 37.83
N ALA A 895 11.28 -41.88 37.65
CA ALA A 895 11.35 -43.07 36.80
C ALA A 895 11.66 -42.71 35.34
N MET A 896 11.05 -41.66 34.80
CA MET A 896 11.32 -41.21 33.43
C MET A 896 12.69 -40.52 33.28
N MET A 897 13.29 -40.00 34.36
CA MET A 897 14.65 -39.46 34.34
C MET A 897 15.72 -40.55 34.49
N MET A 898 15.52 -41.48 35.44
CA MET A 898 16.53 -42.46 35.87
C MET A 898 16.36 -43.85 35.25
N GLY A 899 15.17 -44.18 34.74
CA GLY A 899 14.82 -45.48 34.16
C GLY A 899 14.24 -46.52 35.12
N TRP A 900 14.38 -46.29 36.42
CA TRP A 900 13.94 -47.21 37.47
C TRP A 900 12.67 -46.69 38.13
N GLU A 901 11.63 -47.53 38.18
CA GLU A 901 10.37 -47.24 38.87
C GLU A 901 10.22 -48.15 40.11
N GLU A 902 9.65 -47.60 41.18
CA GLU A 902 9.24 -48.36 42.36
C GLU A 902 7.76 -48.71 42.18
N VAL A 903 7.47 -49.99 41.88
CA VAL A 903 6.12 -50.51 41.62
C VAL A 903 5.59 -51.25 42.84
N GLU A 904 4.28 -51.19 43.06
CA GLU A 904 3.61 -51.89 44.15
C GLU A 904 3.69 -53.41 43.91
N ASP A 905 4.18 -54.17 44.89
CA ASP A 905 4.34 -55.62 44.78
C ASP A 905 3.01 -56.33 45.08
N LEU A 906 2.17 -56.46 44.06
CA LEU A 906 0.85 -57.12 44.16
C LEU A 906 0.96 -58.63 44.46
N SER A 907 2.11 -59.26 44.21
CA SER A 907 2.34 -60.67 44.53
C SER A 907 2.50 -60.91 46.03
N ALA A 908 2.97 -59.91 46.79
CA ALA A 908 2.94 -59.94 48.24
C ALA A 908 1.51 -59.80 48.81
N GLN A 909 0.60 -59.15 48.07
CA GLN A 909 -0.79 -58.93 48.49
C GLN A 909 -1.65 -60.19 48.35
N GLU A 910 -1.53 -60.94 47.25
CA GLU A 910 -2.18 -62.26 47.10
C GLU A 910 -1.69 -63.24 48.17
N ILE A 911 -0.41 -63.20 48.55
CA ILE A 911 0.13 -64.04 49.62
C ILE A 911 -0.42 -63.62 50.99
N GLU A 912 -0.54 -62.32 51.27
CA GLU A 912 -1.05 -61.81 52.55
C GLU A 912 -2.56 -62.03 52.71
N GLU A 913 -3.34 -61.93 51.62
CA GLU A 913 -4.78 -62.19 51.58
C GLU A 913 -5.08 -63.69 51.72
N VAL A 914 -4.33 -64.56 51.03
CA VAL A 914 -4.41 -66.03 51.18
C VAL A 914 -3.98 -66.49 52.59
N VAL A 915 -2.92 -65.90 53.16
CA VAL A 915 -2.48 -66.19 54.54
C VAL A 915 -3.49 -65.67 55.57
N SER A 916 -4.24 -64.61 55.26
CA SER A 916 -5.32 -64.11 56.13
C SER A 916 -6.59 -64.97 56.08
N ASP A 917 -6.94 -65.51 54.91
CA ASP A 917 -8.06 -66.44 54.72
C ASP A 917 -7.73 -67.82 55.34
N GLU A 918 -6.51 -68.34 55.20
CA GLU A 918 -6.07 -69.57 55.86
C GLU A 918 -6.04 -69.43 57.40
N ARG A 919 -5.74 -68.23 57.94
CA ARG A 919 -5.84 -67.97 59.39
C ARG A 919 -7.30 -67.92 59.86
N SER A 920 -8.20 -67.33 59.07
CA SER A 920 -9.65 -67.29 59.36
C SER A 920 -10.28 -68.69 59.41
N ASP A 921 -9.89 -69.59 58.49
CA ASP A 921 -10.39 -70.98 58.50
C ASP A 921 -9.77 -71.84 59.61
N SER A 922 -8.54 -71.55 60.06
CA SER A 922 -7.91 -72.27 61.18
C SER A 922 -8.56 -71.97 62.54
N ASP A 923 -9.12 -70.76 62.73
CA ASP A 923 -9.81 -70.36 63.96
C ASP A 923 -11.25 -70.91 64.05
N GLN A 924 -11.85 -71.38 62.95
CA GLN A 924 -13.19 -72.01 62.98
C GLN A 924 -13.19 -73.51 63.32
N ILE A 925 -12.06 -74.21 63.20
CA ILE A 925 -11.99 -75.67 63.44
C ILE A 925 -11.75 -76.03 64.93
N GLN A 926 -11.35 -75.07 65.79
CA GLN A 926 -11.14 -75.32 67.23
C GLN A 926 -12.37 -75.15 68.14
N THR A 927 -13.58 -74.94 67.60
CA THR A 927 -14.79 -74.70 68.41
C THR A 927 -15.92 -75.73 68.25
N GLN A 928 -15.65 -76.95 67.77
CA GLN A 928 -16.60 -78.07 67.79
C GLN A 928 -15.93 -79.40 68.17
N ALA A 929 -15.66 -79.59 69.47
CA ALA A 929 -15.47 -80.91 70.08
C ALA A 929 -15.87 -80.86 71.57
N VAL A 930 -17.07 -81.37 71.86
CA VAL A 930 -17.43 -82.04 73.13
C VAL A 930 -17.80 -83.46 72.76
#